data_AF-A0A7Y6Y5R2-F1
#
_entry.id   AF-A0A7Y6Y5R2-F1
#
_cell.length_a   1.000
_cell.length_b   1.000
_cell.length_c   1.000
_cell.angle_alpha   90.00
_cell.angle_beta   90.00
_cell.angle_gamma   90.00
#
_symmetry.space_group_name_H-M   'P 1'
#
loop_
_entity.id
_entity.type
_entity.pdbx_description
1 polymer ?
#
loop_
_entity_poly.entity_id
_entity_poly.type
_entity_poly.pdbx_seq_one_letter_code
_entity_poly.pdbx_strand_id
1 'polypeptide(L)'
;MHKKYVVAFDQGTTSTRTIIFNKEGEIVATAQKELTQYYPKTSWVEHDPEEIFKDQQETFHAALKRANINLFEIDSVGITNQRETTVVWDKISGKPIYNAIVWLDKRSETICNHLKQQGLQVYIQENTGLVIDPYFSGTKLKWILDNVEGANEKAKNNELCFGTIDSWLIYKFTKGKHHVTDHTNASRTLLYNIKSLEWDETILNALEIPKSLLPYVQKSSSNFGNISIDGIEIPIHGVAGDQQAALFGQGGFKPGIAKNTYGTGCFMLLNVGESQVVSKKGLLTTLACSLPSEKINYALEGSVFVGGASIKWLRDKLNLIKSASETEEICNNIPPLKDIYVVPAFAGLGAPYWDSNAKGSIYGMTLDTRKNEIIKATVESLAYQTRDVLDAMIQDSGKEIIALKVDGGASANNYLMQFQSDILNVDVDRPKMIEVTAFGAALLAGLQSGFWHKDAIEKLRISDKVFTPEMKTKQREKKYKGWLKAVEKTITKSAEIKKEDLRFSNLDRDKILKKIVTKNFDLVIIGGGVTGAGIALDASSRGMKVCLIEKNDFASGTSSKSTKLIHGGLRYLKQLEIGLVRESGSERAIVHKLAPHLVIPEKMLLPLTEGGTYGKMMTAIGLKVYDLLANVGGDDRRRMLDKEETFYKEPLLDKKTVLGSGYYAEYRTDDARLTIELLKKAADFGATIINYCEMESFVYDSEGKIESLNCVDHNTGKKFNIRARNYVSAAGPWVDDIRKKDNSINHKYLHLTKGVHIVFPHEKLPIQQSVYFDVEDGRMVFAIPRGRVTYVGTTDTNYSGSLNRVVATKEDAEYLVKAANDAFPDINLKLEDIESNWAGLRPLIHEEDKDPSELSRKDEIFISKSGLISIAGGKLTGYRKMAQRILEVVVKELPTKRKKKLSKSYTDKIPLVTPNLNTYEEVDEFIIELQKELLSKGIDNTYYAWYLASTYGKNATLILNRIEFYAKGSAIEKFVRAEVWYTIHYEMVNSLADFFIRRTGSLYFNITSVTQYFDLVQKDFIKFLGWDDLRIQEETQKMKLLIQDAKTFYDNEFEA
;
A
#
# COMPACT_ATOMS: atom_id res chain seq x y z
N MET A 1 0.03 -42.11 -40.90
CA MET A 1 1.27 -41.32 -41.09
C MET A 1 1.36 -40.30 -39.96
N HIS A 2 2.50 -40.19 -39.30
CA HIS A 2 2.63 -39.34 -38.11
C HIS A 2 2.71 -37.86 -38.52
N LYS A 3 1.82 -37.03 -37.95
CA LYS A 3 1.94 -35.57 -37.94
C LYS A 3 3.20 -35.20 -37.15
N LYS A 4 4.09 -34.39 -37.73
CA LYS A 4 5.44 -34.12 -37.18
C LYS A 4 5.70 -32.66 -36.85
N TYR A 5 4.93 -31.73 -37.42
CA TYR A 5 5.26 -30.31 -37.34
C TYR A 5 4.04 -29.44 -37.00
N VAL A 6 4.27 -28.36 -36.27
CA VAL A 6 3.29 -27.28 -36.08
C VAL A 6 3.80 -26.03 -36.81
N VAL A 7 2.89 -25.31 -37.46
CA VAL A 7 3.21 -24.08 -38.19
C VAL A 7 2.68 -22.88 -37.40
N ALA A 8 3.44 -21.81 -37.33
CA ALA A 8 2.98 -20.52 -36.83
C ALA A 8 3.02 -19.47 -37.94
N PHE A 9 1.91 -18.77 -38.12
CA PHE A 9 1.82 -17.54 -38.89
C PHE A 9 1.97 -16.37 -37.92
N ASP A 10 2.96 -15.52 -38.17
CA ASP A 10 3.20 -14.29 -37.39
C ASP A 10 3.09 -13.10 -38.35
N GLN A 11 1.92 -12.47 -38.35
CA GLN A 11 1.64 -11.30 -39.16
C GLN A 11 1.99 -10.05 -38.35
N GLY A 12 3.19 -9.52 -38.54
CA GLY A 12 3.65 -8.32 -37.86
C GLY A 12 3.27 -7.03 -38.59
N THR A 13 3.59 -5.88 -37.99
CA THR A 13 3.31 -4.57 -38.60
C THR A 13 4.17 -4.26 -39.83
N THR A 14 5.42 -4.73 -39.86
CA THR A 14 6.37 -4.45 -40.95
C THR A 14 6.75 -5.68 -41.77
N SER A 15 6.35 -6.87 -41.34
CA SER A 15 6.67 -8.10 -42.07
C SER A 15 5.70 -9.23 -41.74
N THR A 16 5.45 -10.07 -42.71
CA THR A 16 4.74 -11.35 -42.57
C THR A 16 5.74 -12.48 -42.42
N ARG A 17 5.48 -13.43 -41.52
CA ARG A 17 6.37 -14.56 -41.23
C ARG A 17 5.61 -15.88 -41.16
N THR A 18 6.31 -16.95 -41.50
CA THR A 18 5.90 -18.32 -41.22
C THR A 18 7.06 -19.09 -40.61
N ILE A 19 6.80 -19.78 -39.50
CA ILE A 19 7.78 -20.57 -38.76
C ILE A 19 7.25 -21.99 -38.57
N ILE A 20 8.12 -22.98 -38.74
CA ILE A 20 7.80 -24.40 -38.59
C ILE A 20 8.54 -24.96 -37.38
N PHE A 21 7.83 -25.64 -36.49
CA PHE A 21 8.37 -26.23 -35.27
C PHE A 21 8.25 -27.76 -35.29
N ASN A 22 9.28 -28.45 -34.79
CA ASN A 22 9.25 -29.90 -34.53
C ASN A 22 8.67 -30.22 -33.14
N LYS A 23 8.68 -31.49 -32.72
CA LYS A 23 8.17 -31.93 -31.39
C LYS A 23 8.96 -31.38 -30.22
N GLU A 24 10.24 -31.11 -30.44
CA GLU A 24 11.19 -30.56 -29.48
C GLU A 24 11.05 -29.03 -29.36
N GLY A 25 10.12 -28.42 -30.09
CA GLY A 25 9.90 -26.98 -30.10
C GLY A 25 10.99 -26.20 -30.84
N GLU A 26 11.84 -26.86 -31.62
CA GLU A 26 12.92 -26.20 -32.37
C GLU A 26 12.40 -25.65 -33.70
N ILE A 27 12.98 -24.53 -34.14
CA ILE A 27 12.67 -23.92 -35.44
C ILE A 27 13.33 -24.75 -36.54
N VAL A 28 12.51 -25.41 -37.36
CA VAL A 28 12.95 -26.20 -38.52
C VAL A 28 13.19 -25.30 -39.73
N ALA A 29 12.28 -24.34 -39.96
CA ALA A 29 12.41 -23.35 -41.00
C ALA A 29 11.65 -22.07 -40.67
N THR A 30 12.14 -20.97 -41.23
CA THR A 30 11.49 -19.66 -41.19
C THR A 30 11.46 -19.08 -42.60
N ALA A 31 10.36 -18.43 -42.95
CA ALA A 31 10.26 -17.54 -44.10
C ALA A 31 9.63 -16.22 -43.66
N GLN A 32 10.11 -15.13 -44.25
CA GLN A 32 9.67 -13.77 -43.93
C GLN A 32 9.60 -12.95 -45.21
N LYS A 33 8.64 -12.03 -45.27
CA LYS A 33 8.51 -11.02 -46.31
C LYS A 33 8.16 -9.66 -45.70
N GLU A 34 8.75 -8.58 -46.18
CA GLU A 34 8.42 -7.22 -45.72
C GLU A 34 7.07 -6.77 -46.27
N LEU A 35 6.30 -6.03 -45.46
CA LEU A 35 4.98 -5.50 -45.82
C LEU A 35 5.09 -4.05 -46.27
N THR A 36 4.41 -3.72 -47.38
CA THR A 36 4.30 -2.33 -47.85
C THR A 36 3.51 -1.48 -46.85
N GLN A 37 4.06 -0.32 -46.48
CA GLN A 37 3.41 0.65 -45.60
C GLN A 37 2.84 1.81 -46.43
N TYR A 38 1.53 2.05 -46.34
CA TYR A 38 0.89 3.15 -47.05
C TYR A 38 0.65 4.33 -46.08
N TYR A 39 1.09 5.53 -46.47
CA TYR A 39 0.94 6.77 -45.70
C TYR A 39 0.16 7.82 -46.52
N PRO A 40 -1.16 7.65 -46.69
CA PRO A 40 -1.95 8.52 -47.57
C PRO A 40 -2.02 9.97 -47.08
N LYS A 41 -1.92 10.19 -45.75
CA LYS A 41 -1.86 11.50 -45.10
C LYS A 41 -0.97 11.44 -43.86
N THR A 42 -0.61 12.61 -43.33
CA THR A 42 0.10 12.71 -42.05
C THR A 42 -0.66 11.97 -40.94
N SER A 43 0.04 11.11 -40.20
CA SER A 43 -0.51 10.27 -39.12
C SER A 43 -1.51 9.19 -39.58
N TRP A 44 -1.65 8.96 -40.89
CA TRP A 44 -2.45 7.90 -41.45
C TRP A 44 -1.54 6.75 -41.87
N VAL A 45 -1.88 5.52 -41.49
CA VAL A 45 -1.10 4.31 -41.76
C VAL A 45 -2.05 3.21 -42.20
N GLU A 46 -1.81 2.68 -43.40
CA GLU A 46 -2.63 1.68 -44.05
C GLU A 46 -1.82 0.48 -44.54
N HIS A 47 -2.46 -0.68 -44.61
CA HIS A 47 -1.97 -1.89 -45.29
C HIS A 47 -3.02 -2.38 -46.29
N ASP A 48 -2.58 -2.99 -47.40
CA ASP A 48 -3.47 -3.72 -48.29
C ASP A 48 -3.78 -5.11 -47.70
N PRO A 49 -5.05 -5.43 -47.37
CA PRO A 49 -5.42 -6.73 -46.81
C PRO A 49 -5.14 -7.92 -47.75
N GLU A 50 -5.26 -7.73 -49.07
CA GLU A 50 -4.98 -8.79 -50.06
C GLU A 50 -3.46 -9.02 -50.20
N GLU A 51 -2.65 -7.97 -50.10
CA GLU A 51 -1.19 -8.09 -50.01
C GLU A 51 -0.79 -8.90 -48.77
N ILE A 52 -1.37 -8.60 -47.60
CA ILE A 52 -1.13 -9.35 -46.35
C ILE A 52 -1.43 -10.84 -46.53
N PHE A 53 -2.57 -11.18 -47.13
CA PHE A 53 -2.96 -12.57 -47.34
C PHE A 53 -2.03 -13.29 -48.32
N LYS A 54 -1.73 -12.65 -49.46
CA LYS A 54 -0.81 -13.17 -50.47
C LYS A 54 0.57 -13.43 -49.87
N ASP A 55 1.08 -12.48 -49.10
CA ASP A 55 2.39 -12.60 -48.44
C ASP A 55 2.41 -13.75 -47.45
N GLN A 56 1.33 -13.97 -46.70
CA GLN A 56 1.22 -15.10 -45.78
C GLN A 56 1.24 -16.44 -46.51
N GLN A 57 0.59 -16.54 -47.68
CA GLN A 57 0.65 -17.73 -48.53
C GLN A 57 2.07 -17.96 -49.07
N GLU A 58 2.73 -16.91 -49.56
CA GLU A 58 4.10 -16.99 -50.08
C GLU A 58 5.10 -17.41 -49.00
N THR A 59 5.02 -16.83 -47.79
CA THR A 59 5.89 -17.25 -46.68
C THR A 59 5.57 -18.67 -46.23
N PHE A 60 4.31 -19.09 -46.27
CA PHE A 60 3.95 -20.46 -45.92
C PHE A 60 4.57 -21.47 -46.90
N HIS A 61 4.39 -21.28 -48.21
CA HIS A 61 5.02 -22.13 -49.22
C HIS A 61 6.55 -22.10 -49.16
N ALA A 62 7.14 -20.93 -48.93
CA ALA A 62 8.59 -20.79 -48.80
C ALA A 62 9.14 -21.53 -47.56
N ALA A 63 8.43 -21.48 -46.42
CA ALA A 63 8.83 -22.19 -45.21
C ALA A 63 8.76 -23.72 -45.41
N LEU A 64 7.70 -24.23 -46.06
CA LEU A 64 7.59 -25.66 -46.38
C LEU A 64 8.71 -26.13 -47.30
N LYS A 65 9.01 -25.35 -48.35
CA LYS A 65 10.12 -25.65 -49.27
C LYS A 65 11.47 -25.65 -48.54
N ARG A 66 11.71 -24.72 -47.63
CA ARG A 66 12.96 -24.65 -46.83
C ARG A 66 13.07 -25.80 -45.84
N ALA A 67 11.97 -26.20 -45.20
CA ALA A 67 11.93 -27.35 -44.30
C ALA A 67 12.01 -28.69 -45.04
N ASN A 68 11.74 -28.72 -46.35
CA ASN A 68 11.62 -29.92 -47.17
C ASN A 68 10.58 -30.92 -46.60
N ILE A 69 9.40 -30.41 -46.23
CA ILE A 69 8.30 -31.20 -45.67
C ILE A 69 7.03 -31.07 -46.51
N ASN A 70 6.17 -32.10 -46.45
CA ASN A 70 4.88 -32.11 -47.15
C ASN A 70 3.74 -31.58 -46.27
N LEU A 71 2.66 -31.09 -46.90
CA LEU A 71 1.48 -30.56 -46.21
C LEU A 71 0.85 -31.56 -45.22
N PHE A 72 0.85 -32.86 -45.53
CA PHE A 72 0.27 -33.89 -44.66
C PHE A 72 1.05 -34.10 -43.36
N GLU A 73 2.32 -33.68 -43.29
CA GLU A 73 3.15 -33.77 -42.08
C GLU A 73 2.86 -32.65 -41.08
N ILE A 74 2.11 -31.63 -41.50
CA ILE A 74 1.67 -30.52 -40.64
C ILE A 74 0.48 -30.98 -39.80
N ASP A 75 0.66 -30.92 -38.50
CA ASP A 75 -0.34 -31.22 -37.49
C ASP A 75 -1.43 -30.13 -37.45
N SER A 76 -1.00 -28.90 -37.24
CA SER A 76 -1.87 -27.74 -37.04
C SER A 76 -1.14 -26.43 -37.31
N VAL A 77 -1.93 -25.35 -37.47
CA VAL A 77 -1.46 -23.98 -37.65
C VAL A 77 -1.92 -23.12 -36.48
N GLY A 78 -0.99 -22.34 -35.93
CA GLY A 78 -1.25 -21.21 -35.04
C GLY A 78 -1.15 -19.89 -35.79
N ILE A 79 -2.01 -18.93 -35.48
CA ILE A 79 -1.99 -17.57 -36.05
C ILE A 79 -1.76 -16.57 -34.92
N THR A 80 -0.80 -15.67 -35.14
CA THR A 80 -0.63 -14.48 -34.33
C THR A 80 -0.41 -13.27 -35.21
N ASN A 81 -0.82 -12.11 -34.72
CA ASN A 81 -0.98 -10.93 -35.54
C ASN A 81 -0.73 -9.65 -34.76
N GLN A 82 -0.35 -8.60 -35.50
CA GLN A 82 -0.46 -7.22 -35.03
C GLN A 82 -1.91 -6.97 -34.59
N ARG A 83 -2.05 -6.49 -33.36
CA ARG A 83 -3.35 -6.20 -32.77
C ARG A 83 -3.91 -4.89 -33.32
N GLU A 84 -5.18 -4.67 -33.03
CA GLU A 84 -6.02 -3.50 -33.36
C GLU A 84 -6.26 -3.19 -34.85
N THR A 85 -5.30 -3.47 -35.75
CA THR A 85 -5.40 -3.22 -37.20
C THR A 85 -6.71 -3.79 -37.77
N THR A 86 -7.47 -2.93 -38.44
CA THR A 86 -8.90 -3.16 -38.74
C THR A 86 -9.13 -3.37 -40.22
N VAL A 87 -9.82 -4.46 -40.59
CA VAL A 87 -10.24 -4.80 -41.95
C VAL A 87 -11.76 -4.89 -42.02
N VAL A 88 -12.34 -4.37 -43.10
CA VAL A 88 -13.77 -4.55 -43.43
C VAL A 88 -13.87 -5.08 -44.86
N TRP A 89 -14.65 -6.13 -45.06
CA TRP A 89 -14.79 -6.79 -46.35
C TRP A 89 -16.23 -7.17 -46.64
N ASP A 90 -16.52 -7.34 -47.93
CA ASP A 90 -17.80 -7.81 -48.42
C ASP A 90 -17.92 -9.33 -48.19
N LYS A 91 -19.04 -9.75 -47.58
CA LYS A 91 -19.26 -11.11 -47.09
C LYS A 91 -19.44 -12.14 -48.21
N ILE A 92 -19.86 -11.70 -49.40
CA ILE A 92 -20.13 -12.58 -50.54
C ILE A 92 -18.88 -12.70 -51.41
N SER A 93 -18.31 -11.57 -51.80
CA SER A 93 -17.13 -11.53 -52.67
C SER A 93 -15.82 -11.81 -51.93
N GLY A 94 -15.80 -11.65 -50.60
CA GLY A 94 -14.61 -11.81 -49.77
C GLY A 94 -13.54 -10.73 -50.02
N LYS A 95 -13.90 -9.62 -50.67
CA LYS A 95 -12.98 -8.53 -51.01
C LYS A 95 -13.04 -7.41 -49.97
N PRO A 96 -11.89 -6.83 -49.58
CA PRO A 96 -11.88 -5.67 -48.70
C PRO A 96 -12.55 -4.48 -49.40
N ILE A 97 -13.31 -3.69 -48.64
CA ILE A 97 -13.96 -2.47 -49.17
C ILE A 97 -13.05 -1.24 -49.06
N TYR A 98 -11.95 -1.37 -48.31
CA TYR A 98 -10.96 -0.33 -48.06
C TYR A 98 -9.66 -0.98 -47.56
N ASN A 99 -8.55 -0.25 -47.61
CA ASN A 99 -7.31 -0.67 -46.97
C ASN A 99 -7.50 -0.91 -45.46
N ALA A 100 -6.70 -1.81 -44.89
CA ALA A 100 -6.68 -1.99 -43.45
C ALA A 100 -6.16 -0.72 -42.77
N ILE A 101 -6.84 -0.24 -41.74
CA ILE A 101 -6.36 0.89 -40.93
C ILE A 101 -5.50 0.33 -39.81
N VAL A 102 -4.22 0.69 -39.80
CA VAL A 102 -3.21 0.13 -38.89
C VAL A 102 -3.37 0.73 -37.48
N TRP A 103 -2.96 -0.02 -36.45
CA TRP A 103 -3.02 0.41 -35.05
C TRP A 103 -2.33 1.77 -34.76
N LEU A 104 -1.26 2.10 -35.49
CA LEU A 104 -0.54 3.38 -35.39
C LEU A 104 -1.32 4.60 -35.90
N ASP A 105 -2.40 4.37 -36.65
CA ASP A 105 -3.18 5.41 -37.31
C ASP A 105 -4.00 6.25 -36.31
N LYS A 106 -3.99 7.58 -36.49
CA LYS A 106 -4.68 8.53 -35.60
C LYS A 106 -5.93 9.17 -36.19
N ARG A 107 -6.40 8.76 -37.37
CA ARG A 107 -7.49 9.44 -38.10
C ARG A 107 -8.84 9.45 -37.38
N SER A 108 -9.05 8.52 -36.44
CA SER A 108 -10.30 8.39 -35.69
C SER A 108 -10.36 9.24 -34.41
N GLU A 109 -9.42 10.17 -34.19
CA GLU A 109 -9.36 11.02 -32.99
C GLU A 109 -10.65 11.83 -32.76
N THR A 110 -11.29 12.33 -33.82
CA THR A 110 -12.58 13.03 -33.71
C THR A 110 -13.70 12.14 -33.16
N ILE A 111 -13.73 10.86 -33.56
CA ILE A 111 -14.70 9.87 -33.07
C ILE A 111 -14.42 9.58 -31.58
N CYS A 112 -13.15 9.47 -31.18
CA CYS A 112 -12.76 9.34 -29.78
C CYS A 112 -13.24 10.51 -28.92
N ASN A 113 -13.12 11.74 -29.43
CA ASN A 113 -13.59 12.94 -28.71
C ASN A 113 -15.11 12.94 -28.55
N HIS A 114 -15.85 12.45 -29.54
CA HIS A 114 -17.30 12.30 -29.45
C HIS A 114 -17.72 11.32 -28.34
N LEU A 115 -17.09 10.14 -28.26
CA LEU A 115 -17.35 9.16 -27.18
C LEU A 115 -17.04 9.74 -25.79
N LYS A 116 -15.96 10.54 -25.67
CA LYS A 116 -15.62 11.23 -24.42
C LYS A 116 -16.68 12.27 -24.03
N GLN A 117 -17.20 13.03 -24.99
CA GLN A 117 -18.26 14.02 -24.77
C GLN A 117 -19.57 13.38 -24.32
N GLN A 118 -19.86 12.15 -24.75
CA GLN A 118 -20.99 11.36 -24.27
C GLN A 118 -20.79 10.79 -22.85
N GLY A 119 -19.64 11.01 -22.21
CA GLY A 119 -19.35 10.53 -20.86
C GLY A 119 -18.98 9.05 -20.77
N LEU A 120 -18.72 8.37 -21.89
CA LEU A 120 -18.49 6.92 -21.93
C LEU A 120 -17.11 6.47 -21.43
N GLN A 121 -16.23 7.39 -21.03
CA GLN A 121 -14.85 7.07 -20.68
C GLN A 121 -14.74 6.09 -19.51
N VAL A 122 -15.50 6.30 -18.43
CA VAL A 122 -15.50 5.40 -17.27
C VAL A 122 -16.12 4.04 -17.64
N TYR A 123 -17.24 4.06 -18.35
CA TYR A 123 -17.93 2.85 -18.78
C TYR A 123 -17.05 1.96 -19.67
N ILE A 124 -16.39 2.54 -20.67
CA ILE A 124 -15.48 1.82 -21.57
C ILE A 124 -14.30 1.25 -20.78
N GLN A 125 -13.71 2.02 -19.86
CA GLN A 125 -12.61 1.53 -19.05
C GLN A 125 -13.02 0.37 -18.15
N GLU A 126 -14.19 0.44 -17.53
CA GLU A 126 -14.68 -0.62 -16.66
C GLU A 126 -15.03 -1.90 -17.43
N ASN A 127 -15.63 -1.79 -18.61
CA ASN A 127 -16.16 -2.94 -19.35
C ASN A 127 -15.21 -3.55 -20.37
N THR A 128 -14.29 -2.76 -20.92
CA THR A 128 -13.30 -3.22 -21.91
C THR A 128 -11.89 -3.29 -21.33
N GLY A 129 -11.62 -2.61 -20.21
CA GLY A 129 -10.27 -2.44 -19.66
C GLY A 129 -9.40 -1.43 -20.40
N LEU A 130 -9.91 -0.81 -21.47
CA LEU A 130 -9.17 0.09 -22.35
C LEU A 130 -9.52 1.57 -22.11
N VAL A 131 -8.72 2.46 -22.68
CA VAL A 131 -9.01 3.91 -22.75
C VAL A 131 -9.62 4.28 -24.10
N ILE A 132 -10.30 5.42 -24.19
CA ILE A 132 -10.78 5.93 -25.48
C ILE A 132 -9.62 6.60 -26.24
N ASP A 133 -9.09 5.89 -27.23
CA ASP A 133 -7.95 6.31 -28.05
C ASP A 133 -8.08 5.77 -29.49
N PRO A 134 -7.60 6.50 -30.52
CA PRO A 134 -7.64 6.02 -31.91
C PRO A 134 -6.83 4.75 -32.14
N TYR A 135 -6.00 4.33 -31.19
CA TYR A 135 -5.29 3.05 -31.21
C TYR A 135 -6.21 1.84 -31.47
N PHE A 136 -7.40 1.81 -30.88
CA PHE A 136 -8.28 0.62 -30.87
C PHE A 136 -9.28 0.54 -32.05
N SER A 137 -9.64 -0.69 -32.42
CA SER A 137 -10.36 -1.02 -33.67
C SER A 137 -11.72 -0.37 -33.85
N GLY A 138 -12.54 -0.24 -32.79
CA GLY A 138 -13.93 0.17 -32.91
C GLY A 138 -14.11 1.55 -33.55
N THR A 139 -13.20 2.48 -33.24
CA THR A 139 -13.22 3.82 -33.84
C THR A 139 -12.74 3.82 -35.29
N LYS A 140 -11.85 2.88 -35.66
CA LYS A 140 -11.39 2.67 -37.04
C LYS A 140 -12.50 2.05 -37.90
N LEU A 141 -13.22 1.08 -37.35
CA LEU A 141 -14.41 0.50 -37.99
C LEU A 141 -15.47 1.57 -38.26
N LYS A 142 -15.83 2.37 -37.25
CA LYS A 142 -16.76 3.50 -37.43
C LYS A 142 -16.28 4.46 -38.52
N TRP A 143 -14.99 4.80 -38.52
CA TRP A 143 -14.42 5.65 -39.57
C TRP A 143 -14.63 5.07 -40.98
N ILE A 144 -14.37 3.77 -41.18
CA ILE A 144 -14.59 3.10 -42.48
C ILE A 144 -16.07 3.18 -42.88
N LEU A 145 -16.98 2.87 -41.95
CA LEU A 145 -18.42 2.91 -42.23
C LEU A 145 -18.93 4.31 -42.60
N ASP A 146 -18.33 5.35 -42.02
CA ASP A 146 -18.74 6.75 -42.27
C ASP A 146 -18.11 7.35 -43.54
N ASN A 147 -16.94 6.86 -43.97
CA ASN A 147 -16.14 7.52 -45.01
C ASN A 147 -16.00 6.72 -46.31
N VAL A 148 -16.28 5.41 -46.30
CA VAL A 148 -16.25 4.58 -47.51
C VAL A 148 -17.64 4.54 -48.13
N GLU A 149 -17.74 4.94 -49.40
CA GLU A 149 -18.99 5.05 -50.12
C GLU A 149 -19.80 3.73 -50.08
N GLY A 150 -21.06 3.82 -49.66
CA GLY A 150 -21.97 2.66 -49.52
C GLY A 150 -21.68 1.72 -48.36
N ALA A 151 -20.61 1.91 -47.58
CA ALA A 151 -20.23 0.99 -46.50
C ALA A 151 -21.28 0.92 -45.37
N ASN A 152 -21.83 2.06 -44.95
CA ASN A 152 -22.86 2.13 -43.91
C ASN A 152 -24.13 1.35 -44.29
N GLU A 153 -24.60 1.52 -45.53
CA GLU A 153 -25.81 0.85 -46.04
C GLU A 153 -25.60 -0.66 -46.12
N LYS A 154 -24.48 -1.10 -46.71
CA LYS A 154 -24.10 -2.52 -46.77
C LYS A 154 -23.94 -3.15 -45.38
N ALA A 155 -23.39 -2.41 -44.42
CA ALA A 155 -23.29 -2.86 -43.03
C ALA A 155 -24.68 -3.12 -42.42
N LYS A 156 -25.62 -2.18 -42.60
CA LYS A 156 -27.01 -2.32 -42.14
C LYS A 156 -27.74 -3.48 -42.81
N ASN A 157 -27.41 -3.79 -44.07
CA ASN A 157 -27.95 -4.92 -44.81
C ASN A 157 -27.26 -6.27 -44.51
N ASN A 158 -26.31 -6.33 -43.56
CA ASN A 158 -25.55 -7.55 -43.22
C ASN A 158 -24.74 -8.11 -44.41
N GLU A 159 -24.26 -7.24 -45.29
CA GLU A 159 -23.44 -7.58 -46.45
C GLU A 159 -21.93 -7.49 -46.16
N LEU A 160 -21.55 -6.91 -45.02
CA LEU A 160 -20.15 -6.72 -44.62
C LEU A 160 -19.76 -7.56 -43.41
N CYS A 161 -18.47 -7.89 -43.35
CA CYS A 161 -17.80 -8.46 -42.20
C CYS A 161 -16.71 -7.49 -41.71
N PHE A 162 -16.49 -7.47 -40.40
CA PHE A 162 -15.38 -6.80 -39.74
C PHE A 162 -14.46 -7.84 -39.09
N GLY A 163 -13.17 -7.52 -39.02
CA GLY A 163 -12.24 -8.28 -38.22
C GLY A 163 -10.89 -7.58 -38.05
N THR A 164 -10.17 -8.01 -37.04
CA THR A 164 -8.72 -7.85 -36.95
C THR A 164 -8.02 -8.82 -37.91
N ILE A 165 -6.68 -8.71 -38.02
CA ILE A 165 -5.90 -9.48 -38.99
C ILE A 165 -6.04 -11.00 -38.85
N ASP A 166 -6.16 -11.52 -37.63
CA ASP A 166 -6.45 -12.95 -37.39
C ASP A 166 -7.74 -13.38 -38.07
N SER A 167 -8.83 -12.63 -37.87
CA SER A 167 -10.14 -12.95 -38.43
C SER A 167 -10.14 -12.88 -39.95
N TRP A 168 -9.42 -11.90 -40.52
CA TRP A 168 -9.20 -11.78 -41.97
C TRP A 168 -8.46 -13.01 -42.53
N LEU A 169 -7.34 -13.40 -41.93
CA LEU A 169 -6.57 -14.56 -42.38
C LEU A 169 -7.39 -15.86 -42.27
N ILE A 170 -8.10 -16.07 -41.16
CA ILE A 170 -8.97 -17.24 -40.98
C ILE A 170 -10.06 -17.26 -42.04
N TYR A 171 -10.73 -16.13 -42.27
CA TYR A 171 -11.78 -16.03 -43.29
C TYR A 171 -11.24 -16.38 -44.68
N LYS A 172 -10.06 -15.89 -45.05
CA LYS A 172 -9.45 -16.15 -46.36
C LYS A 172 -8.99 -17.58 -46.51
N PHE A 173 -8.29 -18.14 -45.52
CA PHE A 173 -7.83 -19.53 -45.59
C PHE A 173 -8.96 -20.55 -45.56
N THR A 174 -10.06 -20.24 -44.86
CA THR A 174 -11.27 -21.08 -44.82
C THR A 174 -12.25 -20.83 -45.97
N LYS A 175 -11.88 -19.95 -46.92
CA LYS A 175 -12.70 -19.59 -48.10
C LYS A 175 -14.10 -19.09 -47.71
N GLY A 176 -14.15 -18.26 -46.67
CA GLY A 176 -15.36 -17.61 -46.16
C GLY A 176 -16.24 -18.47 -45.24
N LYS A 177 -15.84 -19.71 -44.93
CA LYS A 177 -16.62 -20.60 -44.06
C LYS A 177 -16.61 -20.20 -42.58
N HIS A 178 -15.52 -19.60 -42.12
CA HIS A 178 -15.36 -19.19 -40.72
C HIS A 178 -15.07 -17.70 -40.60
N HIS A 179 -15.93 -16.99 -39.87
CA HIS A 179 -15.74 -15.60 -39.47
C HIS A 179 -15.67 -15.53 -37.95
N VAL A 180 -14.45 -15.71 -37.45
CA VAL A 180 -14.14 -15.96 -36.03
C VAL A 180 -12.92 -15.14 -35.60
N THR A 181 -12.78 -14.92 -34.29
CA THR A 181 -11.60 -14.31 -33.64
C THR A 181 -11.42 -14.91 -32.25
N ASP A 182 -10.29 -14.66 -31.60
CA ASP A 182 -10.06 -15.09 -30.23
C ASP A 182 -10.30 -13.99 -29.18
N HIS A 183 -10.44 -14.38 -27.92
CA HIS A 183 -10.65 -13.44 -26.82
C HIS A 183 -9.56 -12.38 -26.69
N THR A 184 -8.29 -12.69 -27.03
CA THR A 184 -7.20 -11.72 -26.91
C THR A 184 -7.37 -10.60 -27.93
N ASN A 185 -7.59 -10.91 -29.22
CA ASN A 185 -7.85 -9.91 -30.25
C ASN A 185 -9.17 -9.16 -30.00
N ALA A 186 -10.26 -9.86 -29.65
CA ALA A 186 -11.55 -9.23 -29.34
C ALA A 186 -11.42 -8.19 -28.23
N SER A 187 -10.70 -8.50 -27.14
CA SER A 187 -10.49 -7.59 -26.01
C SER A 187 -9.73 -6.31 -26.37
N ARG A 188 -9.13 -6.21 -27.56
CA ARG A 188 -8.38 -5.04 -28.05
C ARG A 188 -9.18 -4.16 -29.00
N THR A 189 -10.42 -4.54 -29.29
CA THR A 189 -11.25 -3.83 -30.26
C THR A 189 -11.91 -2.57 -29.71
N LEU A 190 -11.95 -2.35 -28.39
CA LEU A 190 -12.84 -1.40 -27.70
C LEU A 190 -14.33 -1.81 -27.72
N LEU A 191 -14.72 -2.82 -28.48
CA LEU A 191 -16.12 -3.21 -28.67
C LEU A 191 -16.52 -4.44 -27.84
N TYR A 192 -15.56 -5.10 -27.19
CA TYR A 192 -15.78 -6.36 -26.49
C TYR A 192 -15.76 -6.15 -24.96
N ASN A 193 -16.83 -6.59 -24.30
CA ASN A 193 -16.93 -6.57 -22.85
C ASN A 193 -16.12 -7.73 -22.27
N ILE A 194 -15.02 -7.41 -21.57
CA ILE A 194 -14.10 -8.42 -21.03
C ILE A 194 -14.64 -9.11 -19.77
N LYS A 195 -15.71 -8.58 -19.16
CA LYS A 195 -16.37 -9.19 -17.99
C LYS A 195 -17.38 -10.25 -18.40
N SER A 196 -18.32 -9.86 -19.28
CA SER A 196 -19.36 -10.77 -19.76
C SER A 196 -18.88 -11.67 -20.90
N LEU A 197 -17.74 -11.34 -21.52
CA LEU A 197 -17.18 -12.04 -22.67
C LEU A 197 -18.12 -12.02 -23.88
N GLU A 198 -18.66 -10.83 -24.17
CA GLU A 198 -19.58 -10.60 -25.28
C GLU A 198 -19.28 -9.26 -25.96
N TRP A 199 -19.72 -9.09 -27.21
CA TRP A 199 -19.72 -7.78 -27.86
C TRP A 199 -20.66 -6.82 -27.11
N ASP A 200 -20.17 -5.63 -26.75
CA ASP A 200 -20.83 -4.70 -25.85
C ASP A 200 -21.86 -3.83 -26.58
N GLU A 201 -23.15 -4.09 -26.34
CA GLU A 201 -24.26 -3.38 -27.00
C GLU A 201 -24.23 -1.86 -26.76
N THR A 202 -23.80 -1.40 -25.58
CA THR A 202 -23.74 0.03 -25.27
C THR A 202 -22.74 0.73 -26.19
N ILE A 203 -21.55 0.15 -26.34
CA ILE A 203 -20.49 0.72 -27.18
C ILE A 203 -20.85 0.60 -28.66
N LEU A 204 -21.42 -0.52 -29.09
CA LEU A 204 -21.90 -0.72 -30.47
C LEU A 204 -22.95 0.31 -30.85
N ASN A 205 -23.92 0.59 -29.97
CA ASN A 205 -24.93 1.62 -30.20
C ASN A 205 -24.32 3.02 -30.26
N ALA A 206 -23.38 3.35 -29.35
CA ALA A 206 -22.71 4.64 -29.35
C ALA A 206 -21.88 4.92 -30.62
N LEU A 207 -21.37 3.85 -31.26
CA LEU A 207 -20.64 3.91 -32.52
C LEU A 207 -21.51 3.60 -33.74
N GLU A 208 -22.78 3.28 -33.56
CA GLU A 208 -23.72 2.88 -34.64
C GLU A 208 -23.20 1.68 -35.47
N ILE A 209 -22.59 0.69 -34.81
CA ILE A 209 -22.01 -0.50 -35.45
C ILE A 209 -22.99 -1.67 -35.34
N PRO A 210 -23.49 -2.25 -36.45
CA PRO A 210 -24.35 -3.42 -36.38
C PRO A 210 -23.59 -4.66 -35.88
N LYS A 211 -24.16 -5.35 -34.89
CA LYS A 211 -23.57 -6.59 -34.32
C LYS A 211 -23.32 -7.69 -35.36
N SER A 212 -24.10 -7.71 -36.45
CA SER A 212 -23.99 -8.69 -37.53
C SER A 212 -22.65 -8.64 -38.30
N LEU A 213 -21.89 -7.54 -38.18
CA LEU A 213 -20.55 -7.40 -38.78
C LEU A 213 -19.48 -8.13 -37.97
N LEU A 214 -19.75 -8.48 -36.70
CA LEU A 214 -18.72 -8.89 -35.76
C LEU A 214 -18.48 -10.41 -35.83
N PRO A 215 -17.22 -10.86 -35.72
CA PRO A 215 -16.91 -12.28 -35.74
C PRO A 215 -17.39 -12.98 -34.46
N TYR A 216 -17.58 -14.29 -34.54
CA TYR A 216 -17.76 -15.11 -33.33
C TYR A 216 -16.45 -15.19 -32.53
N VAL A 217 -16.52 -14.95 -31.23
CA VAL A 217 -15.35 -14.93 -30.34
C VAL A 217 -15.24 -16.26 -29.60
N GLN A 218 -14.04 -16.86 -29.62
CA GLN A 218 -13.76 -18.12 -28.94
C GLN A 218 -12.41 -18.11 -28.20
N LYS A 219 -12.09 -19.22 -27.54
CA LYS A 219 -10.83 -19.37 -26.81
C LYS A 219 -9.63 -19.42 -27.76
N SER A 220 -8.48 -18.95 -27.28
CA SER A 220 -7.25 -18.82 -28.07
C SER A 220 -6.74 -20.17 -28.59
N SER A 221 -6.91 -21.23 -27.81
CA SER A 221 -6.65 -22.62 -28.23
C SER A 221 -8.00 -23.29 -28.51
N SER A 222 -8.40 -23.38 -29.78
CA SER A 222 -9.71 -23.90 -30.24
C SER A 222 -9.68 -24.19 -31.74
N ASN A 223 -10.71 -24.85 -32.29
CA ASN A 223 -10.79 -25.06 -33.74
C ASN A 223 -11.36 -23.82 -34.45
N PHE A 224 -10.55 -23.15 -35.27
CA PHE A 224 -10.92 -21.96 -36.05
C PHE A 224 -11.25 -22.28 -37.52
N GLY A 225 -11.26 -23.55 -37.91
CA GLY A 225 -11.44 -24.01 -39.27
C GLY A 225 -10.17 -24.63 -39.86
N ASN A 226 -10.18 -24.88 -41.16
CA ASN A 226 -9.06 -25.52 -41.86
C ASN A 226 -8.55 -24.67 -43.02
N ILE A 227 -7.23 -24.70 -43.21
CA ILE A 227 -6.57 -24.26 -44.44
C ILE A 227 -6.70 -25.39 -45.46
N SER A 228 -7.24 -25.08 -46.64
CA SER A 228 -7.47 -26.06 -47.72
C SER A 228 -6.53 -25.80 -48.90
N ILE A 229 -5.48 -26.63 -49.05
CA ILE A 229 -4.47 -26.55 -50.12
C ILE A 229 -4.31 -27.92 -50.77
N ASP A 230 -4.45 -28.01 -52.09
CA ASP A 230 -4.29 -29.26 -52.88
C ASP A 230 -5.11 -30.45 -52.36
N GLY A 231 -6.30 -30.18 -51.79
CA GLY A 231 -7.19 -31.19 -51.21
C GLY A 231 -6.79 -31.67 -49.81
N ILE A 232 -5.72 -31.12 -49.21
CA ILE A 232 -5.30 -31.36 -47.83
C ILE A 232 -5.86 -30.27 -46.93
N GLU A 233 -6.56 -30.70 -45.88
CA GLU A 233 -7.09 -29.82 -44.83
C GLU A 233 -6.11 -29.78 -43.65
N ILE A 234 -5.63 -28.59 -43.29
CA ILE A 234 -4.75 -28.36 -42.15
C ILE A 234 -5.50 -27.52 -41.12
N PRO A 235 -5.69 -28.00 -39.89
CA PRO A 235 -6.49 -27.29 -38.91
C PRO A 235 -5.79 -26.05 -38.36
N ILE A 236 -6.55 -24.97 -38.20
CA ILE A 236 -6.17 -23.77 -37.48
C ILE A 236 -6.64 -23.93 -36.04
N HIS A 237 -5.68 -24.13 -35.13
CA HIS A 237 -5.96 -24.59 -33.77
C HIS A 237 -5.53 -23.62 -32.66
N GLY A 238 -4.81 -22.56 -33.03
CA GLY A 238 -4.35 -21.53 -32.11
C GLY A 238 -4.45 -20.14 -32.73
N VAL A 239 -5.01 -19.18 -32.00
CA VAL A 239 -5.11 -17.78 -32.41
C VAL A 239 -4.89 -16.89 -31.21
N ALA A 240 -3.99 -15.91 -31.31
CA ALA A 240 -3.82 -14.88 -30.29
C ALA A 240 -3.13 -13.63 -30.85
N GLY A 241 -3.46 -12.46 -30.31
CA GLY A 241 -2.71 -11.24 -30.58
C GLY A 241 -1.24 -11.37 -30.17
N ASP A 242 -0.34 -10.73 -30.93
CA ASP A 242 1.13 -10.87 -30.80
C ASP A 242 1.66 -10.80 -29.36
N GLN A 243 1.25 -9.79 -28.60
CA GLN A 243 1.76 -9.58 -27.24
C GLN A 243 1.25 -10.63 -26.26
N GLN A 244 0.03 -11.13 -26.45
CA GLN A 244 -0.53 -12.22 -25.65
C GLN A 244 0.08 -13.57 -26.04
N ALA A 245 0.32 -13.80 -27.33
CA ALA A 245 1.05 -14.97 -27.81
C ALA A 245 2.47 -15.00 -27.22
N ALA A 246 3.18 -13.87 -27.20
CA ALA A 246 4.48 -13.74 -26.55
C ALA A 246 4.42 -14.01 -25.04
N LEU A 247 3.40 -13.49 -24.34
CA LEU A 247 3.19 -13.80 -22.93
C LEU A 247 2.99 -15.30 -22.70
N PHE A 248 2.17 -15.95 -23.53
CA PHE A 248 1.93 -17.38 -23.44
C PHE A 248 3.20 -18.20 -23.72
N GLY A 249 3.96 -17.86 -24.76
CA GLY A 249 5.23 -18.51 -25.11
C GLY A 249 6.33 -18.33 -24.05
N GLN A 250 6.26 -17.25 -23.25
CA GLN A 250 7.14 -17.05 -22.09
C GLN A 250 6.73 -17.85 -20.84
N GLY A 251 5.68 -18.68 -20.94
CA GLY A 251 5.10 -19.40 -19.81
C GLY A 251 4.13 -18.57 -18.97
N GLY A 252 3.71 -17.41 -19.46
CA GLY A 252 2.79 -16.47 -18.79
C GLY A 252 1.33 -16.92 -18.72
N PHE A 253 1.07 -18.23 -18.67
CA PHE A 253 -0.26 -18.79 -18.40
C PHE A 253 -0.60 -18.81 -16.90
N LYS A 254 0.41 -18.71 -16.02
CA LYS A 254 0.25 -18.61 -14.56
C LYS A 254 0.16 -17.14 -14.11
N PRO A 255 -0.71 -16.81 -13.13
CA PRO A 255 -0.75 -15.48 -12.52
C PRO A 255 0.60 -15.09 -11.89
N GLY A 256 0.96 -13.81 -11.96
CA GLY A 256 2.19 -13.25 -11.39
C GLY A 256 3.41 -13.30 -12.32
N ILE A 257 3.30 -13.94 -13.48
CA ILE A 257 4.34 -13.91 -14.52
C ILE A 257 4.18 -12.65 -15.36
N ALA A 258 5.22 -11.82 -15.34
CA ALA A 258 5.36 -10.67 -16.23
C ALA A 258 6.34 -10.99 -17.36
N LYS A 259 6.06 -10.44 -18.54
CA LYS A 259 6.99 -10.42 -19.67
C LYS A 259 7.20 -8.99 -20.16
N ASN A 260 8.36 -8.69 -20.72
CA ASN A 260 8.63 -7.46 -21.45
C ASN A 260 9.34 -7.74 -22.78
N THR A 261 8.73 -7.33 -23.89
CA THR A 261 9.30 -7.46 -25.23
C THR A 261 10.03 -6.17 -25.60
N TYR A 262 11.36 -6.21 -25.73
CA TYR A 262 12.20 -5.08 -26.11
C TYR A 262 12.36 -4.97 -27.63
N GLY A 263 11.35 -4.39 -28.28
CA GLY A 263 11.34 -4.08 -29.71
C GLY A 263 11.61 -2.60 -30.00
N THR A 264 10.98 -2.06 -31.06
CA THR A 264 10.96 -0.62 -31.35
C THR A 264 10.41 0.17 -30.16
N GLY A 265 9.34 -0.35 -29.54
CA GLY A 265 8.85 0.01 -28.20
C GLY A 265 9.05 -1.16 -27.22
N CYS A 266 8.81 -0.93 -25.93
CA CYS A 266 8.76 -2.01 -24.93
C CYS A 266 7.30 -2.27 -24.53
N PHE A 267 6.87 -3.53 -24.60
CA PHE A 267 5.52 -3.94 -24.26
C PHE A 267 5.54 -4.93 -23.12
N MET A 268 5.14 -4.46 -21.94
CA MET A 268 5.07 -5.27 -20.73
C MET A 268 3.65 -5.81 -20.56
N LEU A 269 3.55 -7.11 -20.31
CA LEU A 269 2.30 -7.74 -19.91
C LEU A 269 2.51 -8.53 -18.62
N LEU A 270 1.56 -8.43 -17.69
CA LEU A 270 1.50 -9.20 -16.45
C LEU A 270 0.19 -9.99 -16.40
N ASN A 271 0.27 -11.31 -16.31
CA ASN A 271 -0.91 -12.13 -16.03
C ASN A 271 -1.38 -11.92 -14.59
N VAL A 272 -2.62 -11.44 -14.40
CA VAL A 272 -3.19 -11.13 -13.08
C VAL A 272 -4.18 -12.20 -12.59
N GLY A 273 -4.43 -13.24 -13.38
CA GLY A 273 -5.34 -14.34 -13.06
C GLY A 273 -6.80 -14.04 -13.42
N GLU A 274 -7.74 -14.72 -12.74
CA GLU A 274 -9.18 -14.70 -13.08
C GLU A 274 -9.90 -13.40 -12.70
N SER A 275 -9.25 -12.50 -11.96
CA SER A 275 -9.85 -11.25 -11.49
C SER A 275 -9.40 -10.08 -12.34
N GLN A 276 -10.36 -9.36 -12.91
CA GLN A 276 -10.10 -8.09 -13.59
C GLN A 276 -9.51 -7.08 -12.61
N VAL A 277 -8.47 -6.39 -13.06
CA VAL A 277 -7.93 -5.21 -12.39
C VAL A 277 -8.40 -3.98 -13.16
N VAL A 278 -9.02 -2.98 -12.52
CA VAL A 278 -9.29 -1.70 -13.17
C VAL A 278 -8.14 -0.76 -12.83
N SER A 279 -7.36 -0.39 -13.85
CA SER A 279 -6.16 0.43 -13.65
C SER A 279 -6.49 1.83 -13.12
N LYS A 280 -5.78 2.24 -12.07
CA LYS A 280 -5.78 3.63 -11.56
C LYS A 280 -4.51 4.39 -11.94
N LYS A 281 -3.53 3.69 -12.55
CA LYS A 281 -2.20 4.22 -12.90
C LYS A 281 -1.95 4.32 -14.41
N GLY A 282 -3.00 4.25 -15.23
CA GLY A 282 -2.87 4.37 -16.68
C GLY A 282 -2.28 3.12 -17.33
N LEU A 283 -2.71 1.94 -16.91
CA LEU A 283 -2.46 0.68 -17.58
C LEU A 283 -3.72 0.23 -18.31
N LEU A 284 -3.55 -0.69 -19.25
CA LEU A 284 -4.66 -1.33 -19.96
C LEU A 284 -4.92 -2.70 -19.35
N THR A 285 -6.18 -3.04 -19.16
CA THR A 285 -6.59 -4.39 -18.78
C THR A 285 -7.10 -5.11 -20.01
N THR A 286 -6.60 -6.31 -20.26
CA THR A 286 -6.90 -7.11 -21.44
C THR A 286 -7.06 -8.58 -21.05
N LEU A 287 -7.50 -9.43 -21.99
CA LEU A 287 -7.58 -10.87 -21.78
C LEU A 287 -6.25 -11.52 -22.18
N ALA A 288 -5.83 -12.52 -21.40
CA ALA A 288 -4.70 -13.40 -21.72
C ALA A 288 -5.16 -14.58 -22.60
N CYS A 289 -4.21 -15.32 -23.19
CA CYS A 289 -4.51 -16.51 -23.96
C CYS A 289 -5.30 -17.53 -23.13
N SER A 290 -6.33 -18.13 -23.75
CA SER A 290 -7.27 -19.02 -23.07
C SER A 290 -7.21 -20.45 -23.62
N LEU A 291 -7.30 -21.44 -22.71
CA LEU A 291 -7.27 -22.87 -23.03
C LEU A 291 -8.67 -23.50 -22.90
N PRO A 292 -9.00 -24.57 -23.66
CA PRO A 292 -10.35 -25.14 -23.77
C PRO A 292 -11.05 -25.42 -22.43
N SER A 293 -10.35 -25.98 -21.45
CA SER A 293 -10.89 -26.40 -20.15
C SER A 293 -10.62 -25.41 -19.02
N GLU A 294 -10.04 -24.24 -19.31
CA GLU A 294 -9.65 -23.26 -18.28
C GLU A 294 -10.51 -22.01 -18.35
N LYS A 295 -10.61 -21.34 -17.19
CA LYS A 295 -11.16 -20.00 -17.10
C LYS A 295 -10.22 -19.01 -17.78
N ILE A 296 -10.79 -17.90 -18.24
CA ILE A 296 -10.03 -16.86 -18.90
C ILE A 296 -9.32 -16.02 -17.84
N ASN A 297 -8.02 -15.84 -18.04
CA ASN A 297 -7.21 -14.94 -17.22
C ASN A 297 -7.15 -13.55 -17.85
N TYR A 298 -7.00 -12.54 -17.00
CA TYR A 298 -6.72 -11.17 -17.39
C TYR A 298 -5.22 -10.91 -17.40
N ALA A 299 -4.83 -9.89 -18.15
CA ALA A 299 -3.49 -9.32 -18.10
C ALA A 299 -3.56 -7.80 -17.96
N LEU A 300 -2.59 -7.23 -17.25
CA LEU A 300 -2.28 -5.81 -17.31
C LEU A 300 -1.22 -5.58 -18.38
N GLU A 301 -1.44 -4.58 -19.22
CA GLU A 301 -0.52 -4.15 -20.27
C GLU A 301 -0.07 -2.71 -20.03
N GLY A 302 1.22 -2.47 -20.20
CA GLY A 302 1.82 -1.14 -20.20
C GLY A 302 2.82 -1.02 -21.33
N SER A 303 2.73 0.09 -22.06
CA SER A 303 3.49 0.31 -23.29
C SER A 303 4.45 1.49 -23.15
N VAL A 304 5.72 1.23 -23.44
CA VAL A 304 6.76 2.24 -23.62
C VAL A 304 6.94 2.44 -25.13
N PHE A 305 6.45 3.57 -25.65
CA PHE A 305 6.42 3.80 -27.10
C PHE A 305 7.81 3.80 -27.76
N VAL A 306 8.83 4.27 -27.04
CA VAL A 306 10.20 4.39 -27.54
C VAL A 306 11.12 3.51 -26.68
N GLY A 307 11.38 2.29 -27.16
CA GLY A 307 12.34 1.34 -26.60
C GLY A 307 13.61 1.32 -27.43
N GLY A 308 13.81 0.24 -28.22
CA GLY A 308 14.96 0.11 -29.13
C GLY A 308 15.03 1.17 -30.24
N ALA A 309 13.94 1.91 -30.49
CA ALA A 309 13.96 3.10 -31.35
C ALA A 309 14.97 4.17 -30.89
N SER A 310 15.22 4.28 -29.58
CA SER A 310 16.23 5.22 -29.06
C SER A 310 17.65 4.80 -29.47
N ILE A 311 17.93 3.50 -29.51
CA ILE A 311 19.21 2.96 -29.98
C ILE A 311 19.37 3.18 -31.49
N LYS A 312 18.30 2.97 -32.27
CA LYS A 312 18.30 3.32 -33.71
C LYS A 312 18.53 4.80 -33.93
N TRP A 313 17.95 5.67 -33.09
CA TRP A 313 18.18 7.12 -33.16
C TRP A 313 19.65 7.50 -32.89
N LEU A 314 20.30 6.87 -31.90
CA LEU A 314 21.74 7.06 -31.66
C LEU A 314 22.58 6.69 -32.90
N ARG A 315 22.22 5.60 -33.59
CA ARG A 315 22.91 5.11 -34.78
C ARG A 315 22.64 5.97 -36.01
N ASP A 316 21.37 6.12 -36.38
CA ASP A 316 20.95 6.62 -37.70
C ASP A 316 20.84 8.14 -37.76
N LYS A 317 20.60 8.79 -36.62
CA LYS A 317 20.34 10.24 -36.57
C LYS A 317 21.46 11.02 -35.91
N LEU A 318 22.08 10.48 -34.86
CA LEU A 318 23.22 11.12 -34.21
C LEU A 318 24.58 10.56 -34.63
N ASN A 319 24.63 9.43 -35.33
CA ASN A 319 25.87 8.77 -35.73
C ASN A 319 26.85 8.52 -34.56
N LEU A 320 26.32 8.26 -33.35
CA LEU A 320 27.13 8.04 -32.15
C LEU A 320 27.64 6.60 -32.02
N ILE A 321 26.97 5.66 -32.68
CA ILE A 321 27.31 4.23 -32.76
C ILE A 321 27.14 3.77 -34.22
N LYS A 322 27.91 2.78 -34.66
CA LYS A 322 27.78 2.19 -36.00
C LYS A 322 26.76 1.06 -36.04
N SER A 323 26.63 0.33 -34.93
CA SER A 323 25.68 -0.77 -34.78
C SER A 323 25.08 -0.76 -33.38
N ALA A 324 23.92 -1.42 -33.20
CA ALA A 324 23.30 -1.54 -31.89
C ALA A 324 24.16 -2.36 -30.91
N SER A 325 24.97 -3.32 -31.40
CA SER A 325 25.81 -4.17 -30.56
C SER A 325 26.96 -3.41 -29.88
N GLU A 326 27.45 -2.31 -30.46
CA GLU A 326 28.48 -1.46 -29.84
C GLU A 326 28.03 -0.90 -28.48
N THR A 327 26.71 -0.78 -28.25
CA THR A 327 26.19 -0.25 -26.98
C THR A 327 26.56 -1.11 -25.77
N GLU A 328 26.65 -2.44 -25.92
CA GLU A 328 27.03 -3.33 -24.81
C GLU A 328 28.48 -3.08 -24.37
N GLU A 329 29.40 -3.05 -25.32
CA GLU A 329 30.82 -2.78 -25.07
C GLU A 329 31.03 -1.41 -24.43
N ILE A 330 30.37 -0.37 -24.98
CA ILE A 330 30.46 1.00 -24.45
C ILE A 330 29.95 1.06 -23.01
N CYS A 331 28.79 0.45 -22.72
CA CYS A 331 28.22 0.48 -21.38
C CYS A 331 29.07 -0.24 -20.33
N ASN A 332 29.69 -1.36 -20.70
CA ASN A 332 30.57 -2.13 -19.83
C ASN A 332 31.91 -1.41 -19.55
N ASN A 333 32.42 -0.65 -20.52
CA ASN A 333 33.75 -0.01 -20.42
C ASN A 333 33.74 1.39 -19.79
N ILE A 334 32.57 1.94 -19.42
CA ILE A 334 32.50 3.21 -18.70
C ILE A 334 32.01 3.05 -17.26
N PRO A 335 32.49 3.89 -16.32
CA PRO A 335 32.03 3.87 -14.94
C PRO A 335 30.50 3.99 -14.81
N PRO A 336 29.92 3.59 -13.66
CA PRO A 336 28.50 3.84 -13.39
C PRO A 336 28.14 5.33 -13.48
N LEU A 337 27.06 5.64 -14.18
CA LEU A 337 26.57 7.01 -14.32
C LEU A 337 26.12 7.57 -12.97
N LYS A 338 26.44 8.85 -12.72
CA LYS A 338 26.04 9.57 -11.51
C LYS A 338 24.66 10.22 -11.66
N ASP A 339 24.56 11.31 -12.43
CA ASP A 339 23.37 12.17 -12.45
C ASP A 339 22.88 12.53 -13.88
N ILE A 340 23.34 11.81 -14.92
CA ILE A 340 22.89 12.02 -16.30
C ILE A 340 21.73 11.07 -16.65
N TYR A 341 20.68 11.62 -17.25
CA TYR A 341 19.46 10.89 -17.62
C TYR A 341 18.99 11.32 -19.01
N VAL A 342 18.69 10.33 -19.87
CA VAL A 342 18.03 10.54 -21.16
C VAL A 342 16.59 10.08 -21.03
N VAL A 343 15.62 10.96 -21.25
CA VAL A 343 14.20 10.62 -21.28
C VAL A 343 13.77 10.59 -22.75
N PRO A 344 13.66 9.41 -23.40
CA PRO A 344 13.48 9.29 -24.84
C PRO A 344 12.01 9.46 -25.29
N ALA A 345 11.35 10.53 -24.84
CA ALA A 345 9.95 10.84 -25.17
C ALA A 345 9.75 11.39 -26.60
N PHE A 346 10.39 10.81 -27.62
CA PHE A 346 10.30 11.30 -29.01
C PHE A 346 8.88 11.23 -29.57
N ALA A 347 8.10 10.24 -29.15
CA ALA A 347 6.69 10.06 -29.49
C ALA A 347 5.74 10.40 -28.31
N GLY A 348 6.23 11.18 -27.33
CA GLY A 348 5.57 11.35 -26.04
C GLY A 348 5.93 10.25 -25.04
N LEU A 349 5.43 10.39 -23.80
CA LEU A 349 5.55 9.38 -22.74
C LEU A 349 4.32 8.45 -22.77
N GLY A 350 4.60 7.14 -22.85
CA GLY A 350 3.59 6.08 -22.74
C GLY A 350 3.14 5.84 -21.29
N ALA A 351 2.72 4.62 -20.99
CA ALA A 351 2.35 4.23 -19.63
C ALA A 351 3.55 4.41 -18.66
N PRO A 352 3.33 4.79 -17.39
CA PRO A 352 2.04 5.17 -16.77
C PRO A 352 1.63 6.64 -17.00
N TYR A 353 2.40 7.42 -17.77
CA TYR A 353 2.27 8.89 -17.81
C TYR A 353 1.21 9.41 -18.80
N TRP A 354 1.07 8.78 -19.97
CA TRP A 354 0.16 9.18 -21.04
C TRP A 354 0.23 10.68 -21.38
N ASP A 355 1.44 11.13 -21.70
CA ASP A 355 1.69 12.51 -22.14
C ASP A 355 2.25 12.53 -23.56
N SER A 356 1.36 12.73 -24.53
CA SER A 356 1.69 12.84 -25.96
C SER A 356 2.48 14.11 -26.31
N ASN A 357 2.42 15.14 -25.45
CA ASN A 357 3.07 16.43 -25.68
C ASN A 357 4.51 16.45 -25.16
N ALA A 358 4.87 15.55 -24.23
CA ALA A 358 6.25 15.35 -23.77
C ALA A 358 7.22 15.14 -24.94
N LYS A 359 8.46 15.64 -24.79
CA LYS A 359 9.52 15.55 -25.81
C LYS A 359 10.81 14.98 -25.25
N GLY A 360 11.58 14.33 -26.12
CA GLY A 360 12.88 13.76 -25.77
C GLY A 360 13.80 14.78 -25.11
N SER A 361 14.35 14.44 -23.94
CA SER A 361 15.10 15.37 -23.09
C SER A 361 16.33 14.71 -22.47
N ILE A 362 17.38 15.49 -22.21
CA ILE A 362 18.59 15.04 -21.49
C ILE A 362 18.79 15.95 -20.28
N TYR A 363 18.99 15.35 -19.11
CA TYR A 363 19.22 16.07 -17.84
C TYR A 363 20.57 15.70 -17.24
N GLY A 364 21.15 16.63 -16.48
CA GLY A 364 22.36 16.38 -15.69
C GLY A 364 23.67 16.42 -16.49
N MET A 365 23.66 17.02 -17.67
CA MET A 365 24.90 17.26 -18.42
C MET A 365 25.81 18.25 -17.71
N THR A 366 27.10 17.96 -17.76
CA THR A 366 28.21 18.82 -17.31
C THR A 366 29.22 19.00 -18.44
N LEU A 367 30.22 19.87 -18.27
CA LEU A 367 31.31 20.05 -19.24
C LEU A 367 32.12 18.76 -19.49
N ASP A 368 32.10 17.81 -18.54
CA ASP A 368 32.81 16.54 -18.65
C ASP A 368 32.01 15.45 -19.38
N THR A 369 30.74 15.71 -19.72
CA THR A 369 29.86 14.72 -20.36
C THR A 369 30.31 14.42 -21.78
N ARG A 370 30.59 13.14 -22.08
CA ARG A 370 31.03 12.69 -23.40
C ARG A 370 29.95 11.84 -24.06
N LYS A 371 30.23 11.43 -25.30
CA LYS A 371 29.29 10.61 -26.10
C LYS A 371 28.94 9.29 -25.42
N ASN A 372 29.88 8.66 -24.71
CA ASN A 372 29.68 7.34 -24.12
C ASN A 372 28.68 7.40 -22.95
N GLU A 373 28.72 8.46 -22.14
CA GLU A 373 27.77 8.68 -21.05
C GLU A 373 26.35 8.87 -21.57
N ILE A 374 26.16 9.57 -22.70
CA ILE A 374 24.86 9.73 -23.37
C ILE A 374 24.35 8.38 -23.90
N ILE A 375 25.22 7.58 -24.52
CA ILE A 375 24.87 6.24 -25.01
C ILE A 375 24.40 5.36 -23.85
N LYS A 376 25.18 5.30 -22.75
CA LYS A 376 24.80 4.51 -21.57
C LYS A 376 23.54 5.01 -20.90
N ALA A 377 23.34 6.33 -20.79
CA ALA A 377 22.13 6.91 -20.23
C ALA A 377 20.90 6.58 -21.08
N THR A 378 21.07 6.50 -22.40
CA THR A 378 20.02 6.07 -23.33
C THR A 378 19.68 4.59 -23.12
N VAL A 379 20.69 3.71 -22.95
CA VAL A 379 20.45 2.29 -22.64
C VAL A 379 19.77 2.13 -21.26
N GLU A 380 20.29 2.77 -20.21
CA GLU A 380 19.70 2.74 -18.85
C GLU A 380 18.24 3.25 -18.86
N SER A 381 17.88 4.20 -19.75
CA SER A 381 16.51 4.74 -19.86
C SER A 381 15.44 3.70 -20.19
N LEU A 382 15.76 2.69 -21.01
CA LEU A 382 14.84 1.60 -21.34
C LEU A 382 14.45 0.84 -20.07
N ALA A 383 15.41 0.66 -19.16
CA ALA A 383 15.20 -0.07 -17.93
C ALA A 383 14.44 0.72 -16.88
N TYR A 384 14.69 2.03 -16.82
CA TYR A 384 13.91 2.93 -15.98
C TYR A 384 12.45 3.00 -16.41
N GLN A 385 12.17 3.18 -17.71
CA GLN A 385 10.79 3.18 -18.22
C GLN A 385 10.08 1.84 -17.96
N THR A 386 10.82 0.74 -18.08
CA THR A 386 10.31 -0.59 -17.73
C THR A 386 9.96 -0.68 -16.24
N ARG A 387 10.76 -0.08 -15.35
CA ARG A 387 10.45 0.02 -13.91
C ARG A 387 9.21 0.87 -13.64
N ASP A 388 9.05 2.01 -14.32
CA ASP A 388 7.86 2.86 -14.15
C ASP A 388 6.57 2.09 -14.43
N VAL A 389 6.56 1.31 -15.53
CA VAL A 389 5.43 0.46 -15.92
C VAL A 389 5.21 -0.67 -14.92
N LEU A 390 6.27 -1.36 -14.51
CA LEU A 390 6.15 -2.45 -13.56
C LEU A 390 5.65 -1.98 -12.19
N ASP A 391 6.18 -0.87 -11.67
CA ASP A 391 5.77 -0.31 -10.39
C ASP A 391 4.28 0.09 -10.43
N ALA A 392 3.80 0.60 -11.58
CA ALA A 392 2.37 0.84 -11.80
C ALA A 392 1.57 -0.47 -11.81
N MET A 393 2.08 -1.53 -12.43
CA MET A 393 1.41 -2.85 -12.47
C MET A 393 1.31 -3.47 -11.08
N ILE A 394 2.38 -3.39 -10.28
CA ILE A 394 2.39 -3.90 -8.90
C ILE A 394 1.40 -3.12 -8.03
N GLN A 395 1.31 -1.79 -8.22
CA GLN A 395 0.37 -0.94 -7.50
C GLN A 395 -1.09 -1.23 -7.87
N ASP A 396 -1.40 -1.37 -9.16
CA ASP A 396 -2.77 -1.62 -9.62
C ASP A 396 -3.22 -3.07 -9.36
N SER A 397 -2.36 -4.06 -9.60
CA SER A 397 -2.71 -5.48 -9.39
C SER A 397 -2.67 -5.92 -7.93
N GLY A 398 -1.91 -5.22 -7.08
CA GLY A 398 -1.65 -5.66 -5.72
C GLY A 398 -0.91 -7.00 -5.65
N LYS A 399 -0.07 -7.34 -6.64
CA LYS A 399 0.75 -8.55 -6.65
C LYS A 399 2.23 -8.23 -6.81
N GLU A 400 3.11 -8.87 -6.02
CA GLU A 400 4.55 -8.87 -6.32
C GLU A 400 4.83 -9.72 -7.57
N ILE A 401 5.82 -9.30 -8.36
CA ILE A 401 6.35 -10.13 -9.44
C ILE A 401 7.50 -11.01 -8.95
N ILE A 402 7.56 -12.23 -9.48
CA ILE A 402 8.57 -13.22 -9.09
C ILE A 402 9.85 -13.05 -9.92
N ALA A 403 9.69 -12.87 -11.23
CA ALA A 403 10.74 -12.65 -12.20
C ALA A 403 10.15 -11.91 -13.41
N LEU A 404 10.99 -11.19 -14.14
CA LEU A 404 10.62 -10.59 -15.41
C LEU A 404 11.16 -11.45 -16.56
N LYS A 405 10.25 -12.04 -17.35
CA LYS A 405 10.61 -12.71 -18.60
C LYS A 405 10.88 -11.66 -19.67
N VAL A 406 11.91 -11.83 -20.48
CA VAL A 406 12.29 -10.82 -21.48
C VAL A 406 12.52 -11.45 -22.84
N ASP A 407 12.24 -10.70 -23.89
CA ASP A 407 12.48 -11.09 -25.28
C ASP A 407 12.65 -9.83 -26.16
N GLY A 408 12.81 -10.03 -27.48
CA GLY A 408 13.02 -8.95 -28.44
C GLY A 408 14.48 -8.55 -28.63
N GLY A 409 14.78 -7.84 -29.72
CA GLY A 409 16.15 -7.60 -30.18
C GLY A 409 17.05 -6.87 -29.16
N ALA A 410 16.51 -5.93 -28.37
CA ALA A 410 17.34 -5.22 -27.38
C ALA A 410 17.71 -6.09 -26.16
N SER A 411 16.99 -7.19 -25.91
CA SER A 411 17.30 -8.13 -24.83
C SER A 411 18.61 -8.89 -25.05
N ALA A 412 19.17 -8.87 -26.28
CA ALA A 412 20.49 -9.42 -26.55
C ALA A 412 21.61 -8.69 -25.79
N ASN A 413 21.42 -7.42 -25.43
CA ASN A 413 22.41 -6.63 -24.70
C ASN A 413 22.48 -7.08 -23.22
N ASN A 414 23.55 -7.77 -22.84
CA ASN A 414 23.70 -8.32 -21.48
C ASN A 414 23.80 -7.24 -20.40
N TYR A 415 24.41 -6.09 -20.74
CA TYR A 415 24.48 -4.95 -19.82
C TYR A 415 23.07 -4.43 -19.50
N LEU A 416 22.22 -4.26 -20.52
CA LEU A 416 20.84 -3.81 -20.33
C LEU A 416 20.05 -4.78 -19.46
N MET A 417 20.17 -6.10 -19.70
CA MET A 417 19.44 -7.11 -18.92
C MET A 417 19.91 -7.20 -17.47
N GLN A 418 21.22 -7.08 -17.23
CA GLN A 418 21.75 -6.99 -15.86
C GLN A 418 21.26 -5.72 -15.17
N PHE A 419 21.35 -4.57 -15.84
CA PHE A 419 20.86 -3.30 -15.29
C PHE A 419 19.34 -3.31 -15.05
N GLN A 420 18.57 -4.02 -15.89
CA GLN A 420 17.14 -4.23 -15.68
C GLN A 420 16.89 -5.03 -14.39
N SER A 421 17.58 -6.16 -14.21
CA SER A 421 17.47 -6.96 -12.98
C SER A 421 17.86 -6.13 -11.76
N ASP A 422 18.95 -5.38 -11.87
CA ASP A 422 19.44 -4.46 -10.86
C ASP A 422 18.45 -3.36 -10.52
N ILE A 423 17.78 -2.73 -11.47
CA ILE A 423 16.87 -1.63 -11.14
C ILE A 423 15.52 -2.13 -10.60
N LEU A 424 15.04 -3.29 -11.07
CA LEU A 424 13.78 -3.90 -10.61
C LEU A 424 13.91 -4.67 -9.30
N ASN A 425 15.12 -5.12 -8.95
CA ASN A 425 15.37 -6.02 -7.83
C ASN A 425 14.61 -7.36 -7.96
N VAL A 426 14.55 -7.90 -9.17
CA VAL A 426 14.01 -9.24 -9.48
C VAL A 426 14.87 -9.93 -10.52
N ASP A 427 14.75 -11.25 -10.63
CA ASP A 427 15.42 -12.02 -11.67
C ASP A 427 14.87 -11.64 -13.05
N VAL A 428 15.77 -11.48 -14.03
CA VAL A 428 15.43 -11.27 -15.43
C VAL A 428 15.84 -12.51 -16.22
N ASP A 429 14.87 -13.19 -16.85
CA ASP A 429 15.09 -14.47 -17.54
C ASP A 429 14.89 -14.31 -19.05
N ARG A 430 15.99 -14.42 -19.79
CA ARG A 430 16.03 -14.37 -21.26
C ARG A 430 16.00 -15.79 -21.84
N PRO A 431 15.06 -16.11 -22.75
CA PRO A 431 15.00 -17.42 -23.41
C PRO A 431 16.04 -17.55 -24.53
N LYS A 432 16.42 -18.79 -24.85
CA LYS A 432 17.27 -19.11 -26.01
C LYS A 432 16.53 -18.86 -27.34
N MET A 433 15.23 -19.13 -27.39
CA MET A 433 14.39 -18.83 -28.53
C MET A 433 13.92 -17.38 -28.48
N ILE A 434 14.33 -16.57 -29.45
CA ILE A 434 13.97 -15.14 -29.51
C ILE A 434 12.57 -14.92 -30.12
N GLU A 435 12.14 -15.79 -31.05
CA GLU A 435 10.84 -15.71 -31.75
C GLU A 435 9.68 -16.26 -30.89
N VAL A 436 9.57 -15.78 -29.65
CA VAL A 436 8.63 -16.31 -28.64
C VAL A 436 7.15 -16.06 -29.01
N THR A 437 6.87 -15.01 -29.79
CA THR A 437 5.53 -14.69 -30.28
C THR A 437 4.96 -15.82 -31.15
N ALA A 438 5.69 -16.22 -32.19
CA ALA A 438 5.31 -17.32 -33.06
C ALA A 438 5.27 -18.66 -32.30
N PHE A 439 6.19 -18.86 -31.35
CA PHE A 439 6.20 -20.05 -30.51
C PHE A 439 4.96 -20.14 -29.62
N GLY A 440 4.48 -19.03 -29.06
CA GLY A 440 3.23 -18.98 -28.31
C GLY A 440 2.03 -19.40 -29.16
N ALA A 441 1.95 -18.94 -30.41
CA ALA A 441 0.91 -19.35 -31.35
C ALA A 441 1.00 -20.85 -31.71
N ALA A 442 2.22 -21.37 -31.94
CA ALA A 442 2.45 -22.79 -32.16
C ALA A 442 2.05 -23.64 -30.95
N LEU A 443 2.37 -23.20 -29.73
CA LEU A 443 1.97 -23.88 -28.50
C LEU A 443 0.44 -23.95 -28.38
N LEU A 444 -0.29 -22.87 -28.64
CA LEU A 444 -1.76 -22.87 -28.62
C LEU A 444 -2.32 -23.89 -29.61
N ALA A 445 -1.82 -23.90 -30.85
CA ALA A 445 -2.25 -24.85 -31.87
C ALA A 445 -1.93 -26.30 -31.49
N GLY A 446 -0.71 -26.55 -31.03
CA GLY A 446 -0.25 -27.87 -30.64
C GLY A 446 -0.93 -28.41 -29.38
N LEU A 447 -1.34 -27.56 -28.45
CA LEU A 447 -2.13 -27.97 -27.27
C LEU A 447 -3.54 -28.42 -27.69
N GLN A 448 -4.18 -27.68 -28.59
CA GLN A 448 -5.51 -28.01 -29.09
C GLN A 448 -5.52 -29.30 -29.93
N SER A 449 -4.49 -29.55 -30.74
CA SER A 449 -4.39 -30.79 -31.53
C SER A 449 -3.94 -32.02 -30.73
N GLY A 450 -3.43 -31.82 -29.51
CA GLY A 450 -2.75 -32.87 -28.75
C GLY A 450 -1.32 -33.15 -29.23
N PHE A 451 -0.74 -32.29 -30.07
CA PHE A 451 0.67 -32.34 -30.43
C PHE A 451 1.57 -32.09 -29.21
N TRP A 452 1.18 -31.17 -28.33
CA TRP A 452 1.81 -30.96 -27.05
C TRP A 452 0.79 -31.08 -25.92
N HIS A 453 1.30 -31.35 -24.72
CA HIS A 453 0.55 -31.27 -23.48
C HIS A 453 0.96 -30.02 -22.71
N LYS A 454 0.19 -29.64 -21.69
CA LYS A 454 0.34 -28.37 -20.96
C LYS A 454 1.74 -28.18 -20.35
N ASP A 455 2.41 -29.25 -19.96
CA ASP A 455 3.77 -29.22 -19.43
C ASP A 455 4.82 -28.78 -20.46
N ALA A 456 4.54 -28.89 -21.76
CA ALA A 456 5.40 -28.41 -22.83
C ALA A 456 5.63 -26.90 -22.78
N ILE A 457 4.66 -26.12 -22.29
CA ILE A 457 4.77 -24.65 -22.18
C ILE A 457 6.01 -24.26 -21.35
N GLU A 458 6.30 -25.02 -20.29
CA GLU A 458 7.47 -24.77 -19.44
C GLU A 458 8.71 -25.54 -19.92
N LYS A 459 8.55 -26.80 -20.33
CA LYS A 459 9.68 -27.67 -20.73
C LYS A 459 10.41 -27.20 -21.98
N LEU A 460 9.67 -26.68 -22.96
CA LEU A 460 10.24 -26.26 -24.25
C LEU A 460 10.80 -24.83 -24.20
N ARG A 461 10.42 -24.04 -23.19
CA ARG A 461 10.98 -22.71 -22.98
C ARG A 461 12.34 -22.79 -22.28
N ILE A 462 13.38 -23.03 -23.07
CA ILE A 462 14.76 -23.12 -22.57
C ILE A 462 15.31 -21.72 -22.26
N SER A 463 15.75 -21.49 -21.02
CA SER A 463 16.45 -20.26 -20.61
C SER A 463 17.85 -20.23 -21.21
N ASP A 464 18.24 -19.08 -21.79
CA ASP A 464 19.61 -18.79 -22.20
C ASP A 464 20.42 -18.30 -21.00
N LYS A 465 19.91 -17.26 -20.33
CA LYS A 465 20.56 -16.64 -19.18
C LYS A 465 19.54 -16.03 -18.22
N VAL A 466 19.76 -16.27 -16.94
CA VAL A 466 19.07 -15.59 -15.83
C VAL A 466 20.03 -14.56 -15.24
N PHE A 467 19.60 -13.31 -15.20
CA PHE A 467 20.31 -12.20 -14.59
C PHE A 467 19.73 -11.98 -13.20
N THR A 468 20.57 -12.05 -12.18
CA THR A 468 20.16 -11.85 -10.77
C THR A 468 20.61 -10.48 -10.30
N PRO A 469 19.85 -9.79 -9.42
CA PRO A 469 20.21 -8.45 -8.98
C PRO A 469 21.54 -8.43 -8.20
N GLU A 470 22.48 -7.58 -8.61
CA GLU A 470 23.78 -7.37 -7.98
C GLU A 470 23.90 -5.96 -7.39
N MET A 471 23.09 -5.01 -7.86
CA MET A 471 23.11 -3.63 -7.38
C MET A 471 22.57 -3.47 -5.96
N LYS A 472 23.35 -2.80 -5.10
CA LYS A 472 22.95 -2.45 -3.73
C LYS A 472 21.70 -1.56 -3.73
N THR A 473 20.81 -1.78 -2.77
CA THR A 473 19.52 -1.05 -2.63
C THR A 473 19.71 0.48 -2.65
N LYS A 474 20.65 1.02 -1.87
CA LYS A 474 20.92 2.48 -1.81
C LYS A 474 21.28 3.08 -3.18
N GLN A 475 22.04 2.36 -3.99
CA GLN A 475 22.45 2.80 -5.32
C GLN A 475 21.28 2.77 -6.30
N ARG A 476 20.53 1.66 -6.33
CA ARG A 476 19.32 1.48 -7.14
C ARG A 476 18.29 2.58 -6.86
N GLU A 477 17.97 2.82 -5.59
CA GLU A 477 16.97 3.82 -5.19
C GLU A 477 17.43 5.25 -5.48
N LYS A 478 18.72 5.57 -5.31
CA LYS A 478 19.26 6.87 -5.73
C LYS A 478 19.09 7.08 -7.23
N LYS A 479 19.48 6.08 -8.02
CA LYS A 479 19.39 6.09 -9.49
C LYS A 479 17.96 6.30 -9.97
N TYR A 480 17.00 5.56 -9.41
CA TYR A 480 15.60 5.68 -9.79
C TYR A 480 14.95 6.99 -9.32
N LYS A 481 15.28 7.50 -8.12
CA LYS A 481 14.83 8.83 -7.69
C LYS A 481 15.31 9.94 -8.62
N GLY A 482 16.52 9.84 -9.16
CA GLY A 482 17.01 10.79 -10.16
C GLY A 482 16.27 10.67 -11.50
N TRP A 483 15.97 9.45 -11.94
CA TRP A 483 15.12 9.21 -13.12
C TRP A 483 13.72 9.85 -12.98
N LEU A 484 13.03 9.61 -11.86
CA LEU A 484 11.69 10.17 -11.63
C LEU A 484 11.69 11.71 -11.68
N LYS A 485 12.73 12.37 -11.17
CA LYS A 485 12.90 13.82 -11.29
C LYS A 485 13.12 14.28 -12.74
N ALA A 486 13.84 13.51 -13.54
CA ALA A 486 14.03 13.80 -14.97
C ALA A 486 12.71 13.68 -15.74
N VAL A 487 11.92 12.65 -15.45
CA VAL A 487 10.59 12.47 -16.05
C VAL A 487 9.63 13.57 -15.60
N GLU A 488 9.59 13.91 -14.31
CA GLU A 488 8.74 14.99 -13.76
C GLU A 488 8.95 16.32 -14.50
N LYS A 489 10.21 16.67 -14.81
CA LYS A 489 10.55 17.87 -15.58
C LYS A 489 10.17 17.79 -17.07
N THR A 490 9.97 16.59 -17.59
CA THR A 490 9.66 16.34 -19.01
C THR A 490 8.15 16.34 -19.29
N ILE A 491 7.32 16.06 -18.27
CA ILE A 491 5.86 16.07 -18.40
C ILE A 491 5.38 17.51 -18.68
N THR A 492 4.55 17.65 -19.71
CA THR A 492 4.09 18.93 -20.29
C THR A 492 2.67 19.28 -19.91
N LYS A 493 1.84 18.29 -19.56
CA LYS A 493 0.60 18.60 -18.86
C LYS A 493 1.01 19.34 -17.60
N SER A 494 0.60 20.61 -17.46
CA SER A 494 0.46 21.20 -16.14
C SER A 494 -0.40 20.18 -15.42
N ALA A 495 0.20 19.39 -14.55
CA ALA A 495 -0.60 18.50 -13.77
C ALA A 495 -1.58 19.45 -13.08
N GLU A 496 -2.85 19.37 -13.44
CA GLU A 496 -3.85 19.13 -12.42
C GLU A 496 -3.30 17.92 -11.67
N ILE A 497 -2.34 18.20 -10.78
CA ILE A 497 -2.02 17.37 -9.66
C ILE A 497 -3.38 17.36 -9.00
N LYS A 498 -4.18 16.33 -9.27
CA LYS A 498 -5.17 15.85 -8.31
C LYS A 498 -4.45 16.02 -7.01
N LYS A 499 -4.90 16.97 -6.20
CA LYS A 499 -4.33 17.29 -4.90
C LYS A 499 -4.17 15.94 -4.24
N GLU A 500 -2.97 15.38 -4.26
CA GLU A 500 -2.74 14.08 -3.63
C GLU A 500 -2.91 14.44 -2.16
N ASP A 501 -4.02 13.99 -1.59
CA ASP A 501 -4.22 14.10 -0.17
C ASP A 501 -2.99 13.47 0.49
N LEU A 502 -2.27 14.27 1.27
CA LEU A 502 -1.07 13.82 1.95
C LEU A 502 -1.48 12.66 2.85
N ARG A 503 -0.88 11.50 2.65
CA ARG A 503 -1.14 10.37 3.56
C ARG A 503 -0.57 10.73 4.92
N PHE A 504 -1.12 10.12 5.96
CA PHE A 504 -0.51 10.13 7.27
C PHE A 504 0.68 9.14 7.30
N SER A 505 1.74 9.45 6.55
CA SER A 505 2.87 8.55 6.26
C SER A 505 4.22 9.28 6.20
N ASN A 506 5.29 8.60 6.62
CA ASN A 506 6.65 9.12 6.41
C ASN A 506 7.08 9.12 4.94
N LEU A 507 6.39 8.36 4.08
CA LEU A 507 6.64 8.41 2.64
C LEU A 507 6.34 9.80 2.05
N ASP A 508 5.50 10.60 2.72
CA ASP A 508 5.15 11.96 2.32
C ASP A 508 5.89 13.04 3.13
N ARG A 509 6.92 12.67 3.91
CA ARG A 509 7.62 13.57 4.86
C ARG A 509 8.18 14.84 4.20
N ASP A 510 8.82 14.75 3.04
CA ASP A 510 9.33 15.93 2.33
C ASP A 510 8.20 16.90 1.90
N LYS A 511 7.04 16.36 1.49
CA LYS A 511 5.86 17.16 1.16
C LYS A 511 5.28 17.83 2.41
N ILE A 512 5.26 17.12 3.54
CA ILE A 512 4.84 17.65 4.85
C ILE A 512 5.78 18.78 5.29
N LEU A 513 7.10 18.58 5.26
CA LEU A 513 8.09 19.61 5.60
C LEU A 513 7.94 20.85 4.72
N LYS A 514 7.75 20.68 3.41
CA LYS A 514 7.48 21.79 2.49
C LYS A 514 6.20 22.54 2.88
N LYS A 515 5.14 21.83 3.28
CA LYS A 515 3.89 22.46 3.76
C LYS A 515 4.11 23.23 5.06
N ILE A 516 4.90 22.70 5.99
CA ILE A 516 5.24 23.37 7.26
C ILE A 516 5.99 24.68 7.01
N VAL A 517 6.99 24.67 6.14
CA VAL A 517 7.82 25.87 5.87
C VAL A 517 7.06 26.94 5.07
N THR A 518 6.12 26.54 4.21
CA THR A 518 5.45 27.47 3.27
C THR A 518 4.10 27.99 3.75
N LYS A 519 3.52 27.44 4.82
CA LYS A 519 2.19 27.83 5.31
C LYS A 519 2.29 28.52 6.66
N ASN A 520 1.45 29.54 6.83
CA ASN A 520 1.16 30.12 8.15
C ASN A 520 0.02 29.36 8.82
N PHE A 521 0.22 29.00 10.08
CA PHE A 521 -0.75 28.26 10.88
C PHE A 521 -1.55 29.17 11.82
N ASP A 522 -2.74 28.74 12.21
CA ASP A 522 -3.48 29.39 13.30
C ASP A 522 -2.94 28.93 14.67
N LEU A 523 -2.47 27.69 14.74
CA LEU A 523 -1.98 27.04 15.96
C LEU A 523 -0.82 26.09 15.64
N VAL A 524 0.26 26.19 16.42
CA VAL A 524 1.32 25.17 16.51
C VAL A 524 1.26 24.49 17.87
N ILE A 525 1.37 23.17 17.88
CA ILE A 525 1.33 22.32 19.08
C ILE A 525 2.68 21.61 19.21
N ILE A 526 3.31 21.75 20.38
CA ILE A 526 4.56 21.09 20.76
C ILE A 526 4.21 19.89 21.64
N GLY A 527 4.43 18.68 21.14
CA GLY A 527 4.16 17.42 21.83
C GLY A 527 3.04 16.62 21.16
N GLY A 528 3.35 15.37 20.80
CA GLY A 528 2.47 14.41 20.14
C GLY A 528 2.00 13.27 21.05
N GLY A 529 1.89 13.53 22.35
CA GLY A 529 1.14 12.68 23.27
C GLY A 529 -0.38 12.87 23.14
N VAL A 530 -1.17 12.16 23.94
CA VAL A 530 -2.64 12.19 23.87
C VAL A 530 -3.21 13.62 24.01
N THR A 531 -2.61 14.46 24.85
CA THR A 531 -3.05 15.85 25.06
C THR A 531 -2.87 16.67 23.77
N GLY A 532 -1.69 16.61 23.16
CA GLY A 532 -1.42 17.29 21.89
C GLY A 532 -2.28 16.75 20.74
N ALA A 533 -2.47 15.43 20.69
CA ALA A 533 -3.34 14.79 19.71
C ALA A 533 -4.81 15.24 19.85
N GLY A 534 -5.32 15.33 21.08
CA GLY A 534 -6.65 15.86 21.37
C GLY A 534 -6.81 17.32 20.95
N ILE A 535 -5.82 18.17 21.26
CA ILE A 535 -5.81 19.59 20.85
C ILE A 535 -5.78 19.70 19.33
N ALA A 536 -4.97 18.89 18.65
CA ALA A 536 -4.89 18.88 17.20
C ALA A 536 -6.22 18.50 16.55
N LEU A 537 -6.87 17.44 17.04
CA LEU A 537 -8.16 16.98 16.53
C LEU A 537 -9.27 18.02 16.76
N ASP A 538 -9.36 18.59 17.95
CA ASP A 538 -10.37 19.61 18.25
C ASP A 538 -10.13 20.87 17.41
N ALA A 539 -8.87 21.26 17.18
CA ALA A 539 -8.56 22.48 16.44
C ALA A 539 -8.83 22.31 14.93
N SER A 540 -8.37 21.20 14.35
CA SER A 540 -8.56 20.95 12.92
C SER A 540 -10.01 20.70 12.56
N SER A 541 -10.76 19.95 13.38
CA SER A 541 -12.21 19.74 13.19
C SER A 541 -13.02 21.03 13.27
N ARG A 542 -12.55 22.03 14.03
CA ARG A 542 -13.14 23.38 14.06
C ARG A 542 -12.77 24.25 12.84
N GLY A 543 -11.89 23.78 11.95
CA GLY A 543 -11.44 24.48 10.75
C GLY A 543 -10.19 25.35 10.93
N MET A 544 -9.40 25.11 11.99
CA MET A 544 -8.12 25.79 12.19
C MET A 544 -7.01 25.17 11.33
N LYS A 545 -6.04 25.98 10.89
CA LYS A 545 -4.80 25.49 10.31
C LYS A 545 -3.85 25.10 11.43
N VAL A 546 -3.67 23.80 11.62
CA VAL A 546 -2.89 23.24 12.74
C VAL A 546 -1.59 22.64 12.23
N CYS A 547 -0.50 22.90 12.97
CA CYS A 547 0.74 22.15 12.88
C CYS A 547 1.06 21.50 14.22
N LEU A 548 1.34 20.19 14.25
CA LEU A 548 1.81 19.48 15.45
C LEU A 548 3.21 18.91 15.18
N ILE A 549 4.12 19.13 16.11
CA ILE A 549 5.48 18.57 16.09
C ILE A 549 5.71 17.72 17.34
N GLU A 550 6.38 16.59 17.17
CA GLU A 550 6.79 15.68 18.24
C GLU A 550 8.28 15.34 18.06
N LYS A 551 9.08 15.48 19.11
CA LYS A 551 10.54 15.28 19.05
C LYS A 551 10.92 13.80 18.80
N ASN A 552 10.11 12.87 19.27
CA ASN A 552 10.25 11.43 19.10
C ASN A 552 9.13 10.89 18.20
N ASP A 553 8.72 9.63 18.37
CA ASP A 553 7.47 9.15 17.77
C ASP A 553 6.25 9.60 18.58
N PHE A 554 5.09 9.59 17.93
CA PHE A 554 3.83 9.85 18.60
C PHE A 554 3.61 8.88 19.76
N ALA A 555 3.01 9.39 20.83
CA ALA A 555 2.77 8.66 22.09
C ALA A 555 4.01 8.13 22.83
N SER A 556 5.26 8.38 22.39
CA SER A 556 6.45 7.76 23.00
C SER A 556 6.76 8.18 24.45
N GLY A 557 6.13 9.25 24.93
CA GLY A 557 6.21 9.68 26.33
C GLY A 557 5.26 8.90 27.24
N THR A 558 4.57 9.60 28.15
CA THR A 558 3.63 8.98 29.10
C THR A 558 2.43 8.29 28.41
N SER A 559 2.02 8.75 27.23
CA SER A 559 0.82 8.26 26.51
C SER A 559 0.95 6.87 25.88
N SER A 560 2.04 6.14 26.11
CA SER A 560 2.15 4.70 25.82
C SER A 560 2.48 3.86 27.06
N LYS A 561 2.54 4.49 28.24
CA LYS A 561 3.08 3.94 29.48
C LYS A 561 2.11 4.11 30.66
N SER A 562 0.82 4.22 30.37
CA SER A 562 -0.22 4.24 31.40
C SER A 562 -0.55 2.82 31.89
N THR A 563 -1.52 2.70 32.80
CA THR A 563 -2.13 1.40 33.15
C THR A 563 -2.95 0.80 32.00
N LYS A 564 -3.05 1.46 30.84
CA LYS A 564 -3.81 0.99 29.68
C LYS A 564 -5.30 0.82 29.99
N LEU A 565 -5.80 1.77 30.80
CA LEU A 565 -7.18 1.89 31.22
C LEU A 565 -7.69 3.33 31.03
N ILE A 566 -8.96 3.46 30.65
CA ILE A 566 -9.74 4.67 30.76
C ILE A 566 -10.56 4.58 32.05
N HIS A 567 -9.92 4.93 33.17
CA HIS A 567 -10.49 4.81 34.51
C HIS A 567 -11.41 6.00 34.83
N GLY A 568 -12.62 5.74 35.34
CA GLY A 568 -13.55 6.81 35.74
C GLY A 568 -13.29 7.41 37.12
N GLY A 569 -12.30 6.90 37.85
CA GLY A 569 -11.75 7.59 39.02
C GLY A 569 -12.38 7.21 40.36
N LEU A 570 -12.81 5.95 40.52
CA LEU A 570 -13.43 5.46 41.76
C LEU A 570 -12.61 5.83 43.02
N ARG A 571 -11.28 5.75 42.96
CA ARG A 571 -10.37 6.14 44.05
C ARG A 571 -10.56 7.58 44.54
N TYR A 572 -10.92 8.52 43.65
CA TYR A 572 -11.06 9.95 43.99
C TYR A 572 -12.32 10.25 44.79
N LEU A 573 -13.29 9.33 44.85
CA LEU A 573 -14.43 9.47 45.76
C LEU A 573 -13.99 9.51 47.22
N LYS A 574 -12.90 8.81 47.58
CA LYS A 574 -12.31 8.87 48.93
C LYS A 574 -11.80 10.27 49.28
N GLN A 575 -11.36 11.03 48.28
CA GLN A 575 -10.88 12.41 48.41
C GLN A 575 -12.00 13.45 48.23
N LEU A 576 -13.27 13.03 48.12
CA LEU A 576 -14.44 13.89 47.88
C LEU A 576 -14.36 14.75 46.59
N GLU A 577 -13.52 14.37 45.62
CA GLU A 577 -13.34 15.06 44.33
C GLU A 577 -14.45 14.67 43.33
N ILE A 578 -15.71 14.89 43.72
CA ILE A 578 -16.93 14.47 42.98
C ILE A 578 -16.95 15.01 41.55
N GLY A 579 -16.50 16.25 41.33
CA GLY A 579 -16.46 16.87 40.00
C GLY A 579 -15.53 16.14 39.04
N LEU A 580 -14.35 15.73 39.52
CA LEU A 580 -13.36 14.99 38.73
C LEU A 580 -13.86 13.59 38.37
N VAL A 581 -14.56 12.93 39.29
CA VAL A 581 -15.18 11.60 39.08
C VAL A 581 -16.27 11.69 38.00
N ARG A 582 -17.15 12.70 38.10
CA ARG A 582 -18.21 12.92 37.11
C ARG A 582 -17.64 13.21 35.72
N GLU A 583 -16.65 14.11 35.61
CA GLU A 583 -16.02 14.41 34.32
C GLU A 583 -15.35 13.15 33.74
N SER A 584 -14.52 12.46 34.51
CA SER A 584 -13.81 11.25 34.07
C SER A 584 -14.77 10.14 33.65
N GLY A 585 -15.85 9.91 34.43
CA GLY A 585 -16.88 8.92 34.10
C GLY A 585 -17.63 9.26 32.81
N SER A 586 -17.96 10.54 32.58
CA SER A 586 -18.62 10.99 31.35
C SER A 586 -17.71 10.87 30.12
N GLU A 587 -16.44 11.25 30.25
CA GLU A 587 -15.47 11.16 29.16
C GLU A 587 -15.21 9.70 28.79
N ARG A 588 -15.10 8.81 29.78
CA ARG A 588 -14.98 7.37 29.55
C ARG A 588 -16.07 6.81 28.65
N ALA A 589 -17.34 7.13 28.95
CA ALA A 589 -18.48 6.70 28.13
C ALA A 589 -18.44 7.29 26.71
N ILE A 590 -18.02 8.55 26.58
CA ILE A 590 -17.85 9.20 25.28
C ILE A 590 -16.77 8.48 24.47
N VAL A 591 -15.56 8.29 25.01
CA VAL A 591 -14.45 7.68 24.26
C VAL A 591 -14.78 6.23 23.86
N HIS A 592 -15.47 5.47 24.71
CA HIS A 592 -16.00 4.16 24.33
C HIS A 592 -16.88 4.22 23.07
N LYS A 593 -17.82 5.17 23.02
CA LYS A 593 -18.66 5.38 21.84
C LYS A 593 -17.89 5.83 20.60
N LEU A 594 -16.83 6.63 20.77
CA LEU A 594 -16.01 7.13 19.65
C LEU A 594 -15.09 6.06 19.05
N ALA A 595 -14.72 5.06 19.83
CA ALA A 595 -13.80 3.98 19.43
C ALA A 595 -14.11 2.67 20.18
N PRO A 596 -15.25 2.01 19.91
CA PRO A 596 -15.70 0.84 20.69
C PRO A 596 -14.75 -0.36 20.60
N HIS A 597 -13.99 -0.45 19.50
CA HIS A 597 -12.96 -1.47 19.31
C HIS A 597 -11.69 -1.23 20.13
N LEU A 598 -11.37 0.02 20.48
CA LEU A 598 -10.14 0.39 21.23
C LEU A 598 -10.38 0.61 22.72
N VAL A 599 -11.60 0.99 23.10
CA VAL A 599 -11.96 1.28 24.50
C VAL A 599 -13.03 0.28 24.89
N ILE A 600 -12.61 -0.83 25.47
CA ILE A 600 -13.42 -2.02 25.68
C ILE A 600 -13.87 -2.07 27.15
N PRO A 601 -15.16 -2.29 27.45
CA PRO A 601 -15.60 -2.52 28.83
C PRO A 601 -14.86 -3.72 29.44
N GLU A 602 -14.21 -3.49 30.59
CA GLU A 602 -13.46 -4.47 31.36
C GLU A 602 -14.12 -4.61 32.74
N LYS A 603 -14.66 -5.80 33.01
CA LYS A 603 -15.31 -6.09 34.29
C LYS A 603 -14.23 -6.32 35.35
N MET A 604 -14.35 -5.64 36.47
CA MET A 604 -13.37 -5.67 37.55
C MET A 604 -13.99 -6.16 38.85
N LEU A 605 -13.19 -6.92 39.61
CA LEU A 605 -13.43 -7.21 41.00
C LEU A 605 -12.63 -6.23 41.87
N LEU A 606 -13.30 -5.68 42.86
CA LEU A 606 -12.72 -4.97 43.98
C LEU A 606 -12.92 -5.84 45.23
N PRO A 607 -11.97 -6.74 45.57
CA PRO A 607 -12.09 -7.61 46.72
C PRO A 607 -12.24 -6.82 48.03
N LEU A 608 -13.09 -7.31 48.92
CA LEU A 608 -13.25 -6.80 50.27
C LEU A 608 -12.47 -7.71 51.21
N THR A 609 -11.35 -7.24 51.73
CA THR A 609 -10.50 -8.01 52.65
C THR A 609 -10.72 -7.58 54.10
N GLU A 610 -10.58 -8.54 55.03
CA GLU A 610 -10.58 -8.25 56.47
C GLU A 610 -9.39 -7.33 56.81
N GLY A 611 -9.66 -6.16 57.39
CA GLY A 611 -8.64 -5.13 57.63
C GLY A 611 -8.25 -4.29 56.40
N GLY A 612 -8.89 -4.49 55.24
CA GLY A 612 -8.65 -3.73 54.02
C GLY A 612 -9.12 -2.27 54.09
N THR A 613 -8.76 -1.49 53.06
CA THR A 613 -8.99 -0.03 53.02
C THR A 613 -10.48 0.33 53.00
N TYR A 614 -11.33 -0.56 52.49
CA TYR A 614 -12.78 -0.35 52.40
C TYR A 614 -13.58 -1.48 53.04
N GLY A 615 -14.42 -1.15 54.03
CA GLY A 615 -15.45 -2.07 54.54
C GLY A 615 -16.61 -2.23 53.55
N LYS A 616 -17.33 -3.37 53.62
CA LYS A 616 -18.45 -3.74 52.71
C LYS A 616 -19.46 -2.62 52.48
N MET A 617 -19.84 -1.89 53.53
CA MET A 617 -20.80 -0.77 53.44
C MET A 617 -20.22 0.44 52.70
N MET A 618 -18.95 0.80 52.96
CA MET A 618 -18.31 1.96 52.31
C MET A 618 -18.04 1.69 50.82
N THR A 619 -17.64 0.47 50.44
CA THR A 619 -17.53 0.06 49.03
C THR A 619 -18.89 0.11 48.34
N ALA A 620 -19.93 -0.40 49.00
CA ALA A 620 -21.29 -0.37 48.50
C ALA A 620 -21.92 1.04 48.48
N ILE A 621 -21.39 2.04 49.18
CA ILE A 621 -21.80 3.44 49.01
C ILE A 621 -20.97 4.08 47.89
N GLY A 622 -19.64 3.91 47.92
CA GLY A 622 -18.71 4.46 46.93
C GLY A 622 -19.06 4.04 45.49
N LEU A 623 -19.28 2.75 45.25
CA LEU A 623 -19.68 2.27 43.94
C LEU A 623 -21.08 2.79 43.53
N LYS A 624 -21.97 3.11 44.48
CA LYS A 624 -23.34 3.61 44.18
C LYS A 624 -23.27 5.03 43.66
N VAL A 625 -22.48 5.82 44.38
CA VAL A 625 -22.17 7.20 44.03
C VAL A 625 -21.43 7.23 42.69
N TYR A 626 -20.52 6.29 42.47
CA TYR A 626 -19.82 6.13 41.20
C TYR A 626 -20.78 5.86 40.03
N ASP A 627 -21.65 4.86 40.13
CA ASP A 627 -22.63 4.54 39.06
C ASP A 627 -23.52 5.73 38.72
N LEU A 628 -23.96 6.48 39.74
CA LEU A 628 -24.78 7.68 39.58
C LEU A 628 -24.02 8.79 38.85
N LEU A 629 -22.76 9.03 39.22
CA LEU A 629 -21.94 10.12 38.66
C LEU A 629 -21.38 9.80 37.26
N ALA A 630 -21.03 8.53 37.01
CA ALA A 630 -20.47 8.06 35.76
C ALA A 630 -21.54 7.63 34.73
N ASN A 631 -22.83 7.84 35.03
CA ASN A 631 -23.98 7.51 34.18
C ASN A 631 -23.96 6.07 33.65
N VAL A 632 -23.67 5.12 34.55
CA VAL A 632 -23.48 3.71 34.19
C VAL A 632 -24.84 3.00 34.05
N GLY A 633 -25.12 2.45 32.87
CA GLY A 633 -26.39 1.78 32.54
C GLY A 633 -26.23 0.29 32.20
N GLY A 634 -27.34 -0.45 32.19
CA GLY A 634 -27.39 -1.85 31.73
C GLY A 634 -26.47 -2.80 32.52
N ASP A 635 -25.75 -3.66 31.78
CA ASP A 635 -24.86 -4.70 32.33
C ASP A 635 -23.59 -4.14 33.00
N ASP A 636 -23.27 -2.86 32.82
CA ASP A 636 -22.14 -2.18 33.46
C ASP A 636 -22.41 -1.74 34.91
N ARG A 637 -23.67 -1.81 35.37
CA ARG A 637 -24.01 -1.46 36.74
C ARG A 637 -23.30 -2.36 37.76
N ARG A 638 -22.90 -1.74 38.85
CA ARG A 638 -22.23 -2.44 39.95
C ARG A 638 -23.10 -3.56 40.53
N ARG A 639 -22.44 -4.58 41.07
CA ARG A 639 -23.05 -5.63 41.90
C ARG A 639 -22.14 -5.88 43.10
N MET A 640 -22.72 -6.03 44.28
CA MET A 640 -21.96 -6.52 45.43
C MET A 640 -22.07 -8.04 45.41
N LEU A 641 -20.94 -8.71 45.31
CA LEU A 641 -20.85 -10.16 45.34
C LEU A 641 -20.54 -10.63 46.75
N ASP A 642 -21.15 -11.74 47.14
CA ASP A 642 -20.76 -12.44 48.36
C ASP A 642 -19.45 -13.22 48.17
N LYS A 643 -19.06 -13.95 49.21
CA LYS A 643 -17.80 -14.71 49.24
C LYS A 643 -17.80 -15.83 48.19
N GLU A 644 -18.90 -16.56 48.01
CA GLU A 644 -18.98 -17.68 47.06
C GLU A 644 -18.99 -17.17 45.62
N GLU A 645 -19.79 -16.15 45.32
CA GLU A 645 -19.83 -15.51 44.00
C GLU A 645 -18.48 -14.90 43.60
N THR A 646 -17.75 -14.34 44.57
CA THR A 646 -16.41 -13.78 44.34
C THR A 646 -15.42 -14.86 43.92
N PHE A 647 -15.36 -15.99 44.61
CA PHE A 647 -14.46 -17.09 44.25
C PHE A 647 -14.90 -17.86 43.01
N TYR A 648 -16.20 -17.86 42.70
CA TYR A 648 -16.67 -18.38 41.42
C TYR A 648 -16.09 -17.58 40.24
N LYS A 649 -15.94 -16.26 40.40
CA LYS A 649 -15.34 -15.39 39.37
C LYS A 649 -13.81 -15.41 39.37
N GLU A 650 -13.18 -15.43 40.54
CA GLU A 650 -11.74 -15.49 40.65
C GLU A 650 -11.32 -16.43 41.80
N PRO A 651 -11.01 -17.69 41.50
CA PRO A 651 -10.69 -18.69 42.51
C PRO A 651 -9.30 -18.52 43.15
N LEU A 652 -8.41 -17.71 42.54
CA LEU A 652 -7.04 -17.52 43.02
C LEU A 652 -6.94 -16.50 44.17
N LEU A 653 -7.99 -15.71 44.43
CA LEU A 653 -8.02 -14.76 45.54
C LEU A 653 -7.84 -15.47 46.89
N ASP A 654 -7.22 -14.78 47.85
CA ASP A 654 -7.00 -15.34 49.19
C ASP A 654 -8.33 -15.69 49.92
N LYS A 655 -8.55 -16.99 50.08
CA LYS A 655 -9.74 -17.56 50.73
C LYS A 655 -9.88 -17.19 52.20
N LYS A 656 -8.76 -16.86 52.86
CA LYS A 656 -8.72 -16.53 54.29
C LYS A 656 -9.20 -15.10 54.52
N THR A 657 -8.70 -14.14 53.75
CA THR A 657 -8.91 -12.72 53.99
C THR A 657 -10.09 -12.12 53.21
N VAL A 658 -10.47 -12.68 52.05
CA VAL A 658 -11.54 -12.12 51.22
C VAL A 658 -12.94 -12.48 51.77
N LEU A 659 -13.76 -11.44 51.95
CA LEU A 659 -15.12 -11.49 52.50
C LEU A 659 -16.21 -11.37 51.42
N GLY A 660 -15.85 -10.99 50.20
CA GLY A 660 -16.72 -10.70 49.07
C GLY A 660 -16.05 -9.70 48.12
N SER A 661 -16.78 -9.14 47.17
CA SER A 661 -16.21 -8.14 46.25
C SER A 661 -17.24 -7.18 45.69
N GLY A 662 -16.78 -6.00 45.29
CA GLY A 662 -17.51 -5.12 44.38
C GLY A 662 -17.22 -5.51 42.94
N TYR A 663 -18.26 -5.82 42.17
CA TYR A 663 -18.16 -6.09 40.73
C TYR A 663 -18.64 -4.87 39.96
N TYR A 664 -17.79 -4.30 39.12
CA TYR A 664 -18.10 -3.07 38.37
C TYR A 664 -17.33 -3.02 37.05
N ALA A 665 -17.70 -2.11 36.15
CA ALA A 665 -17.00 -1.96 34.87
C ALA A 665 -16.03 -0.77 34.89
N GLU A 666 -14.80 -1.01 34.45
CA GLU A 666 -13.90 0.00 33.89
C GLU A 666 -13.69 -0.24 32.41
N TYR A 667 -12.82 0.52 31.74
CA TYR A 667 -12.61 0.37 30.31
C TYR A 667 -11.12 0.19 30.03
N ARG A 668 -10.77 -0.90 29.37
CA ARG A 668 -9.41 -1.19 28.91
C ARG A 668 -9.16 -0.50 27.58
N THR A 669 -7.95 0.00 27.38
CA THR A 669 -7.55 0.59 26.11
C THR A 669 -6.09 0.35 25.78
N ASP A 670 -5.72 0.49 24.52
CA ASP A 670 -4.34 0.71 24.14
C ASP A 670 -4.08 2.22 23.96
N ASP A 671 -3.29 2.79 24.87
CA ASP A 671 -3.06 4.23 24.97
C ASP A 671 -2.25 4.80 23.78
N ALA A 672 -1.30 4.02 23.27
CA ALA A 672 -0.56 4.37 22.06
C ALA A 672 -1.47 4.36 20.82
N ARG A 673 -2.33 3.34 20.70
CA ARG A 673 -3.32 3.26 19.61
C ARG A 673 -4.37 4.37 19.69
N LEU A 674 -4.90 4.67 20.87
CA LEU A 674 -5.84 5.77 21.05
C LEU A 674 -5.20 7.09 20.58
N THR A 675 -3.93 7.33 20.94
CA THR A 675 -3.20 8.53 20.53
C THR A 675 -2.98 8.58 19.02
N ILE A 676 -2.62 7.46 18.37
CA ILE A 676 -2.39 7.46 16.92
C ILE A 676 -3.69 7.67 16.13
N GLU A 677 -4.81 7.09 16.56
CA GLU A 677 -6.10 7.30 15.89
C GLU A 677 -6.60 8.75 16.03
N LEU A 678 -6.34 9.40 17.17
CA LEU A 678 -6.60 10.84 17.31
C LEU A 678 -5.81 11.68 16.29
N LEU A 679 -4.52 11.36 16.10
CA LEU A 679 -3.67 12.07 15.14
C LEU A 679 -4.05 11.80 13.69
N LYS A 680 -4.37 10.54 13.34
CA LYS A 680 -4.89 10.16 12.02
C LYS A 680 -6.19 10.92 11.73
N LYS A 681 -7.13 10.94 12.67
CA LYS A 681 -8.38 11.69 12.53
C LYS A 681 -8.14 13.19 12.42
N ALA A 682 -7.19 13.75 13.17
CA ALA A 682 -6.82 15.16 13.04
C ALA A 682 -6.23 15.48 11.65
N ALA A 683 -5.45 14.56 11.08
CA ALA A 683 -4.90 14.67 9.72
C ALA A 683 -5.99 14.58 8.65
N ASP A 684 -7.03 13.75 8.83
CA ASP A 684 -8.21 13.73 7.95
C ASP A 684 -8.90 15.10 7.89
N PHE A 685 -8.91 15.85 9.01
CA PHE A 685 -9.38 17.24 9.07
C PHE A 685 -8.35 18.28 8.59
N GLY A 686 -7.21 17.85 8.04
CA GLY A 686 -6.21 18.70 7.40
C GLY A 686 -5.08 19.21 8.30
N ALA A 687 -4.98 18.73 9.55
CA ALA A 687 -3.84 19.02 10.42
C ALA A 687 -2.52 18.59 9.76
N THR A 688 -1.46 19.37 9.95
CA THR A 688 -0.11 19.03 9.47
C THR A 688 0.67 18.49 10.66
N ILE A 689 0.96 17.20 10.65
CA ILE A 689 1.47 16.48 11.84
C ILE A 689 2.77 15.79 11.46
N ILE A 690 3.81 15.91 12.30
CA ILE A 690 5.12 15.31 12.04
C ILE A 690 5.79 14.84 13.35
N ASN A 691 6.24 13.58 13.37
CA ASN A 691 7.08 13.00 14.42
C ASN A 691 8.57 13.17 14.09
N TYR A 692 9.47 12.96 15.05
CA TYR A 692 10.91 13.17 14.92
C TYR A 692 11.30 14.61 14.51
N CYS A 693 10.49 15.59 14.93
CA CYS A 693 10.71 17.01 14.70
C CYS A 693 10.75 17.74 16.05
N GLU A 694 11.94 18.14 16.47
CA GLU A 694 12.17 18.76 17.76
C GLU A 694 12.14 20.28 17.67
N MET A 695 11.52 20.92 18.66
CA MET A 695 11.63 22.36 18.89
C MET A 695 12.91 22.66 19.69
N GLU A 696 13.83 23.44 19.13
CA GLU A 696 15.09 23.82 19.77
C GLU A 696 14.92 25.10 20.59
N SER A 697 14.36 26.17 20.01
CA SER A 697 14.25 27.50 20.62
C SER A 697 13.09 28.34 20.07
N PHE A 698 12.72 29.40 20.80
CA PHE A 698 11.72 30.39 20.38
C PHE A 698 12.39 31.57 19.66
N VAL A 699 11.69 32.15 18.70
CA VAL A 699 12.03 33.45 18.07
C VAL A 699 10.96 34.45 18.46
N TYR A 700 11.38 35.59 19.00
CA TYR A 700 10.49 36.63 19.50
C TYR A 700 10.48 37.84 18.56
N ASP A 701 9.33 38.52 18.48
CA ASP A 701 9.22 39.83 17.82
C ASP A 701 9.68 40.98 18.73
N SER A 702 9.57 42.22 18.24
CA SER A 702 9.95 43.42 18.98
C SER A 702 9.12 43.69 20.23
N GLU A 703 7.93 43.08 20.35
CA GLU A 703 7.05 43.19 21.52
C GLU A 703 7.28 42.05 22.53
N GLY A 704 8.24 41.17 22.26
CA GLY A 704 8.54 40.01 23.10
C GLY A 704 7.52 38.87 22.96
N LYS A 705 6.70 38.87 21.91
CA LYS A 705 5.77 37.77 21.59
C LYS A 705 6.45 36.74 20.69
N ILE A 706 6.03 35.48 20.80
CA ILE A 706 6.59 34.40 19.95
C ILE A 706 6.16 34.65 18.49
N GLU A 707 7.14 34.87 17.61
CA GLU A 707 6.94 35.00 16.16
C GLU A 707 7.06 33.65 15.44
N SER A 708 8.02 32.81 15.85
CA SER A 708 8.25 31.49 15.27
C SER A 708 8.97 30.53 16.21
N LEU A 709 8.89 29.23 15.90
CA LEU A 709 9.71 28.20 16.55
C LEU A 709 10.86 27.80 15.64
N ASN A 710 12.07 27.70 16.17
CA ASN A 710 13.18 27.03 15.50
C ASN A 710 13.08 25.53 15.75
N CYS A 711 13.01 24.75 14.68
CA CYS A 711 12.84 23.30 14.74
C CYS A 711 13.92 22.57 13.93
N VAL A 712 14.21 21.33 14.34
CA VAL A 712 15.07 20.40 13.62
C VAL A 712 14.30 19.11 13.32
N ASP A 713 14.34 18.68 12.07
CA ASP A 713 13.89 17.35 11.67
C ASP A 713 15.04 16.35 11.82
N HIS A 714 14.95 15.44 12.80
CA HIS A 714 15.96 14.43 13.08
C HIS A 714 16.12 13.39 11.96
N ASN A 715 15.14 13.24 11.07
CA ASN A 715 15.26 12.31 9.95
C ASN A 715 16.06 12.88 8.77
N THR A 716 16.04 14.21 8.58
CA THR A 716 16.72 14.85 7.44
C THR A 716 17.86 15.78 7.85
N GLY A 717 18.00 16.09 9.14
CA GLY A 717 18.92 17.09 9.68
C GLY A 717 18.55 18.53 9.33
N LYS A 718 17.42 18.76 8.64
CA LYS A 718 17.02 20.11 8.21
C LYS A 718 16.54 20.92 9.40
N LYS A 719 17.07 22.14 9.53
CA LYS A 719 16.58 23.17 10.44
C LYS A 719 15.65 24.13 9.71
N PHE A 720 14.55 24.53 10.35
CA PHE A 720 13.56 25.43 9.77
C PHE A 720 12.71 26.12 10.84
N ASN A 721 11.99 27.16 10.44
CA ASN A 721 11.15 27.93 11.34
C ASN A 721 9.67 27.67 11.07
N ILE A 722 8.89 27.52 12.14
CA ILE A 722 7.43 27.34 12.05
C ILE A 722 6.72 28.59 12.57
N ARG A 723 5.88 29.19 11.72
CA ARG A 723 5.12 30.42 12.01
C ARG A 723 3.65 30.13 12.28
N ALA A 724 3.13 30.71 13.35
CA ALA A 724 1.74 30.56 13.79
C ALA A 724 1.24 31.81 14.50
N ARG A 725 -0.07 31.87 14.75
CA ARG A 725 -0.66 32.91 15.61
C ARG A 725 -0.59 32.58 17.09
N ASN A 726 -0.65 31.29 17.41
CA ASN A 726 -0.67 30.79 18.78
C ASN A 726 0.22 29.55 18.89
N TYR A 727 0.83 29.38 20.05
CA TYR A 727 1.76 28.30 20.35
C TYR A 727 1.33 27.60 21.63
N VAL A 728 1.11 26.28 21.54
CA VAL A 728 0.71 25.45 22.67
C VAL A 728 1.80 24.42 22.99
N SER A 729 2.25 24.38 24.24
CA SER A 729 3.08 23.31 24.79
C SER A 729 2.20 22.27 25.48
N ALA A 730 2.13 21.08 24.89
CA ALA A 730 1.44 19.89 25.43
C ALA A 730 2.46 18.76 25.65
N ALA A 731 3.63 19.11 26.18
CA ALA A 731 4.81 18.25 26.24
C ALA A 731 4.85 17.26 27.42
N GLY A 732 3.74 17.09 28.16
CA GLY A 732 3.67 16.16 29.30
C GLY A 732 4.75 16.44 30.35
N PRO A 733 5.57 15.45 30.76
CA PRO A 733 6.69 15.65 31.70
C PRO A 733 7.73 16.70 31.26
N TRP A 734 7.79 17.07 29.98
CA TRP A 734 8.72 18.06 29.45
C TRP A 734 8.15 19.49 29.39
N VAL A 735 6.95 19.74 29.94
CA VAL A 735 6.33 21.08 29.88
C VAL A 735 7.24 22.14 30.51
N ASP A 736 7.87 21.84 31.64
CA ASP A 736 8.77 22.78 32.28
C ASP A 736 10.06 23.00 31.50
N ASP A 737 10.57 22.01 30.75
CA ASP A 737 11.72 22.22 29.86
C ASP A 737 11.38 23.20 28.73
N ILE A 738 10.16 23.14 28.19
CA ILE A 738 9.69 24.11 27.20
C ILE A 738 9.48 25.50 27.84
N ARG A 739 8.94 25.56 29.06
CA ARG A 739 8.78 26.83 29.80
C ARG A 739 10.11 27.46 30.19
N LYS A 740 11.14 26.67 30.50
CA LYS A 740 12.53 27.15 30.72
C LYS A 740 13.07 27.80 29.46
N LYS A 741 12.88 27.18 28.29
CA LYS A 741 13.27 27.77 26.99
C LYS A 741 12.56 29.10 26.71
N ASP A 742 11.35 29.29 27.25
CA ASP A 742 10.58 30.54 27.15
C ASP A 742 10.84 31.54 28.29
N ASN A 743 11.68 31.18 29.28
CA ASN A 743 11.87 31.95 30.52
C ASN A 743 10.54 32.26 31.25
N SER A 744 9.60 31.30 31.26
CA SER A 744 8.24 31.46 31.82
C SER A 744 7.90 30.54 32.98
N ILE A 745 8.92 29.92 33.61
CA ILE A 745 8.73 29.26 34.91
C ILE A 745 8.38 30.29 35.99
N ASN A 746 7.44 29.91 36.85
CA ASN A 746 7.00 30.67 38.03
C ASN A 746 6.95 29.72 39.24
N HIS A 747 6.29 30.11 40.34
CA HIS A 747 6.18 29.29 41.56
C HIS A 747 5.41 27.96 41.37
N LYS A 748 4.73 27.75 40.23
CA LYS A 748 4.08 26.48 39.88
C LYS A 748 4.93 25.72 38.86
N TYR A 749 5.43 24.57 39.28
CA TYR A 749 6.25 23.67 38.47
C TYR A 749 5.80 22.20 38.64
N LEU A 750 6.33 21.32 37.79
CA LEU A 750 5.99 19.91 37.79
C LEU A 750 6.66 19.15 38.93
N HIS A 751 5.87 18.34 39.63
CA HIS A 751 6.35 17.26 40.47
C HIS A 751 6.15 15.94 39.73
N LEU A 752 7.22 15.17 39.52
CA LEU A 752 7.15 13.94 38.73
C LEU A 752 7.11 12.72 39.63
N THR A 753 6.16 11.82 39.36
CA THR A 753 6.16 10.47 39.95
C THR A 753 6.23 9.40 38.87
N LYS A 754 6.92 8.30 39.18
CA LYS A 754 7.08 7.14 38.31
C LYS A 754 6.01 6.10 38.63
N GLY A 755 5.50 5.47 37.58
CA GLY A 755 4.68 4.27 37.67
C GLY A 755 5.22 3.16 36.80
N VAL A 756 5.35 1.98 37.40
CA VAL A 756 5.83 0.75 36.75
C VAL A 756 4.71 -0.27 36.65
N HIS A 757 4.78 -1.10 35.60
CA HIS A 757 3.97 -2.29 35.41
C HIS A 757 4.87 -3.45 34.98
N ILE A 758 4.55 -4.65 35.45
CA ILE A 758 5.24 -5.89 35.10
C ILE A 758 4.26 -6.86 34.42
N VAL A 759 4.77 -7.68 33.50
CA VAL A 759 3.96 -8.57 32.66
C VAL A 759 4.38 -10.01 32.85
N PHE A 760 3.43 -10.88 33.16
CA PHE A 760 3.61 -12.32 33.29
C PHE A 760 2.94 -13.05 32.13
N PRO A 761 3.49 -14.17 31.65
CA PRO A 761 2.74 -15.12 30.82
C PRO A 761 1.44 -15.51 31.54
N HIS A 762 0.33 -15.63 30.80
CA HIS A 762 -0.96 -15.92 31.42
C HIS A 762 -0.94 -17.24 32.19
N GLU A 763 -0.19 -18.25 31.72
CA GLU A 763 -0.03 -19.51 32.46
C GLU A 763 0.62 -19.38 33.85
N LYS A 764 1.36 -18.29 34.11
CA LYS A 764 1.99 -18.00 35.41
C LYS A 764 1.07 -17.25 36.37
N LEU A 765 0.23 -16.37 35.84
CA LEU A 765 -0.81 -15.66 36.60
C LEU A 765 -2.16 -15.75 35.86
N PRO A 766 -2.83 -16.92 35.91
CA PRO A 766 -4.00 -17.22 35.10
C PRO A 766 -5.30 -16.72 35.74
N ILE A 767 -5.34 -15.43 36.11
CA ILE A 767 -6.55 -14.81 36.65
C ILE A 767 -7.64 -14.80 35.56
N GLN A 768 -8.84 -15.20 35.95
CA GLN A 768 -10.02 -15.25 35.08
C GLN A 768 -10.73 -13.90 35.01
N GLN A 769 -10.48 -13.02 35.99
CA GLN A 769 -11.13 -11.71 36.09
C GLN A 769 -10.09 -10.63 36.40
N SER A 770 -10.26 -9.43 35.82
CA SER A 770 -9.48 -8.26 36.24
C SER A 770 -9.74 -7.94 37.72
N VAL A 771 -8.69 -7.73 38.51
CA VAL A 771 -8.77 -7.46 39.95
C VAL A 771 -8.11 -6.13 40.29
N TYR A 772 -8.76 -5.33 41.14
CA TYR A 772 -8.20 -4.13 41.73
C TYR A 772 -8.19 -4.28 43.25
N PHE A 773 -7.01 -4.47 43.84
CA PHE A 773 -6.84 -4.93 45.22
C PHE A 773 -5.94 -4.00 46.05
N ASP A 774 -6.13 -4.04 47.37
CA ASP A 774 -5.34 -3.28 48.34
C ASP A 774 -3.97 -3.91 48.57
N VAL A 775 -2.98 -3.08 48.88
CA VAL A 775 -1.64 -3.50 49.37
C VAL A 775 -1.35 -2.86 50.74
N GLU A 776 -0.37 -3.40 51.47
CA GLU A 776 -0.10 -3.05 52.88
C GLU A 776 0.07 -1.55 53.17
N ASP A 777 0.60 -0.78 52.21
CA ASP A 777 0.82 0.66 52.34
C ASP A 777 -0.44 1.52 52.07
N GLY A 778 -1.60 0.90 51.87
CA GLY A 778 -2.87 1.56 51.61
C GLY A 778 -3.05 2.05 50.16
N ARG A 779 -2.10 1.75 49.26
CA ARG A 779 -2.30 1.90 47.81
C ARG A 779 -3.09 0.73 47.26
N MET A 780 -3.43 0.84 45.97
CA MET A 780 -4.14 -0.21 45.26
C MET A 780 -3.44 -0.54 43.95
N VAL A 781 -3.44 -1.83 43.63
CA VAL A 781 -2.78 -2.41 42.46
C VAL A 781 -3.81 -3.17 41.63
N PHE A 782 -3.62 -3.15 40.31
CA PHE A 782 -4.39 -3.90 39.34
C PHE A 782 -3.63 -5.17 38.93
N ALA A 783 -4.36 -6.25 38.72
CA ALA A 783 -3.94 -7.38 37.90
C ALA A 783 -4.96 -7.57 36.77
N ILE A 784 -4.50 -7.50 35.52
CA ILE A 784 -5.39 -7.44 34.34
C ILE A 784 -4.95 -8.47 33.31
N PRO A 785 -5.82 -9.44 32.95
CA PRO A 785 -5.55 -10.35 31.85
C PRO A 785 -5.70 -9.63 30.50
N ARG A 786 -4.76 -9.88 29.58
CA ARG A 786 -4.76 -9.35 28.21
C ARG A 786 -4.20 -10.36 27.23
N GLY A 787 -5.11 -11.10 26.58
CA GLY A 787 -4.74 -12.09 25.57
C GLY A 787 -3.87 -13.19 26.21
N ARG A 788 -2.59 -13.24 25.83
CA ARG A 788 -1.65 -14.28 26.29
C ARG A 788 -0.91 -13.96 27.59
N VAL A 789 -1.14 -12.78 28.18
CA VAL A 789 -0.43 -12.32 29.38
C VAL A 789 -1.37 -11.77 30.44
N THR A 790 -0.88 -11.65 31.67
CA THR A 790 -1.49 -10.87 32.74
C THR A 790 -0.48 -9.83 33.22
N TYR A 791 -0.87 -8.56 33.29
CA TYR A 791 0.02 -7.51 33.78
C TYR A 791 -0.43 -6.96 35.13
N VAL A 792 0.54 -6.60 35.97
CA VAL A 792 0.34 -6.11 37.34
C VAL A 792 0.92 -4.71 37.47
N GLY A 793 0.16 -3.79 38.07
CA GLY A 793 0.64 -2.44 38.36
C GLY A 793 -0.42 -1.54 39.00
N THR A 794 -0.05 -0.40 39.56
CA THR A 794 1.19 0.33 39.29
C THR A 794 1.84 0.84 40.56
N THR A 795 3.14 1.10 40.50
CA THR A 795 3.87 1.84 41.54
C THR A 795 3.58 3.35 41.48
N ASP A 796 3.96 4.05 42.54
CA ASP A 796 3.93 5.51 42.63
C ASP A 796 5.12 5.98 43.48
N THR A 797 6.23 6.37 42.82
CA THR A 797 7.48 6.77 43.47
C THR A 797 7.94 8.14 42.96
N ASN A 798 8.53 8.98 43.82
CA ASN A 798 9.08 10.28 43.39
C ASN A 798 10.21 10.08 42.36
N TYR A 799 10.30 10.95 41.36
CA TYR A 799 11.23 10.79 40.24
C TYR A 799 12.05 12.05 39.97
N SER A 800 13.37 11.89 39.88
CA SER A 800 14.34 12.96 39.58
C SER A 800 15.38 12.57 38.51
N GLY A 801 15.25 11.39 37.90
CA GLY A 801 16.18 10.89 36.88
C GLY A 801 15.91 11.41 35.46
N SER A 802 16.47 10.72 34.46
CA SER A 802 16.32 11.09 33.04
C SER A 802 14.89 10.95 32.51
N LEU A 803 14.33 12.06 32.03
CA LEU A 803 13.04 12.05 31.34
C LEU A 803 13.06 11.19 30.06
N ASN A 804 14.22 11.06 29.41
CA ASN A 804 14.36 10.36 28.13
C ASN A 804 14.58 8.84 28.29
N ARG A 805 14.96 8.37 29.49
CA ARG A 805 15.18 6.94 29.77
C ARG A 805 14.71 6.56 31.17
N VAL A 806 13.42 6.28 31.27
CA VAL A 806 12.73 5.86 32.50
C VAL A 806 12.65 4.33 32.54
N VAL A 807 13.14 3.71 33.60
CA VAL A 807 13.26 2.26 33.75
C VAL A 807 12.57 1.75 35.01
N ALA A 808 12.30 0.44 35.08
CA ALA A 808 11.87 -0.21 36.31
C ALA A 808 13.08 -0.55 37.18
N THR A 809 12.99 -0.28 38.49
CA THR A 809 14.00 -0.70 39.45
C THR A 809 13.69 -2.08 40.02
N LYS A 810 14.67 -2.72 40.67
CA LYS A 810 14.44 -3.97 41.41
C LYS A 810 13.38 -3.80 42.50
N GLU A 811 13.42 -2.68 43.22
CA GLU A 811 12.44 -2.33 44.24
C GLU A 811 11.01 -2.26 43.68
N ASP A 812 10.82 -1.65 42.50
CA ASP A 812 9.48 -1.62 41.87
C ASP A 812 8.97 -3.03 41.57
N ALA A 813 9.84 -3.89 41.03
CA ALA A 813 9.48 -5.24 40.61
C ALA A 813 9.18 -6.14 41.81
N GLU A 814 10.02 -6.09 42.86
CA GLU A 814 9.82 -6.82 44.11
C GLU A 814 8.52 -6.40 44.79
N TYR A 815 8.24 -5.09 44.83
CA TYR A 815 6.99 -4.55 45.36
C TYR A 815 5.77 -5.12 44.63
N LEU A 816 5.78 -5.14 43.29
CA LEU A 816 4.64 -5.62 42.50
C LEU A 816 4.50 -7.15 42.53
N VAL A 817 5.61 -7.90 42.60
CA VAL A 817 5.58 -9.37 42.79
C VAL A 817 5.02 -9.71 44.16
N LYS A 818 5.47 -9.03 45.22
CA LYS A 818 4.92 -9.20 46.57
C LYS A 818 3.42 -8.93 46.59
N ALA A 819 3.01 -7.78 46.05
CA ALA A 819 1.59 -7.41 45.97
C ALA A 819 0.74 -8.48 45.25
N ALA A 820 1.24 -9.04 44.15
CA ALA A 820 0.53 -10.11 43.43
C ALA A 820 0.45 -11.41 44.24
N ASN A 821 1.55 -11.86 44.86
CA ASN A 821 1.56 -13.06 45.70
C ASN A 821 0.69 -12.91 46.95
N ASP A 822 0.64 -11.72 47.55
CA ASP A 822 -0.23 -11.44 48.70
C ASP A 822 -1.72 -11.52 48.31
N ALA A 823 -2.09 -11.04 47.11
CA ALA A 823 -3.46 -11.11 46.61
C ALA A 823 -3.86 -12.51 46.11
N PHE A 824 -2.89 -13.27 45.59
CA PHE A 824 -3.07 -14.59 44.99
C PHE A 824 -2.12 -15.62 45.63
N PRO A 825 -2.35 -16.04 46.88
CA PRO A 825 -1.38 -16.79 47.69
C PRO A 825 -1.08 -18.20 47.18
N ASP A 826 -1.96 -18.76 46.36
CA ASP A 826 -1.73 -20.06 45.70
C ASP A 826 -0.75 -19.93 44.52
N ILE A 827 -0.45 -18.71 44.08
CA ILE A 827 0.54 -18.40 43.06
C ILE A 827 1.87 -18.05 43.73
N ASN A 828 2.97 -18.57 43.20
CA ASN A 828 4.32 -18.31 43.68
C ASN A 828 5.15 -17.60 42.59
N LEU A 829 4.77 -16.35 42.28
CA LEU A 829 5.48 -15.55 41.28
C LEU A 829 6.85 -15.13 41.78
N LYS A 830 7.83 -15.18 40.89
CA LYS A 830 9.19 -14.68 41.12
C LYS A 830 9.56 -13.63 40.08
N LEU A 831 10.63 -12.89 40.34
CA LEU A 831 11.18 -11.93 39.38
C LEU A 831 11.54 -12.57 38.03
N GLU A 832 11.99 -13.82 38.04
CA GLU A 832 12.32 -14.60 36.83
C GLU A 832 11.10 -14.96 35.97
N ASP A 833 9.88 -14.89 36.51
CA ASP A 833 8.64 -15.16 35.77
C ASP A 833 8.17 -13.93 34.95
N ILE A 834 8.78 -12.76 35.15
CA ILE A 834 8.41 -11.53 34.44
C ILE A 834 8.93 -11.60 33.00
N GLU A 835 8.03 -11.52 32.03
CA GLU A 835 8.37 -11.52 30.61
C GLU A 835 8.83 -10.14 30.13
N SER A 836 8.16 -9.08 30.59
CA SER A 836 8.50 -7.70 30.25
C SER A 836 7.99 -6.69 31.30
N ASN A 837 8.42 -5.44 31.20
CA ASN A 837 7.95 -4.31 32.02
C ASN A 837 7.85 -3.01 31.21
N TRP A 838 7.15 -2.01 31.77
CA TRP A 838 7.27 -0.62 31.33
C TRP A 838 7.19 0.36 32.50
N ALA A 839 7.81 1.53 32.33
CA ALA A 839 7.87 2.60 33.32
C ALA A 839 7.57 3.98 32.71
N GLY A 840 6.59 4.69 33.26
CA GLY A 840 6.14 6.02 32.79
C GLY A 840 6.11 7.07 33.90
N LEU A 841 6.13 8.35 33.48
CA LEU A 841 6.11 9.50 34.40
C LEU A 841 4.76 10.20 34.40
N ARG A 842 4.29 10.58 35.59
CA ARG A 842 3.08 11.36 35.83
C ARG A 842 3.48 12.82 36.07
N PRO A 843 3.05 13.77 35.21
CA PRO A 843 3.34 15.19 35.40
C PRO A 843 2.33 15.80 36.38
N LEU A 844 2.60 15.71 37.68
CA LEU A 844 1.76 16.33 38.72
C LEU A 844 2.14 17.80 38.91
N ILE A 845 1.24 18.61 39.45
CA ILE A 845 1.52 20.02 39.77
C ILE A 845 1.93 20.11 41.23
N HIS A 846 3.07 20.73 41.51
CA HIS A 846 3.48 21.04 42.87
C HIS A 846 2.65 22.21 43.44
N GLU A 847 2.14 22.05 44.66
CA GLU A 847 1.50 23.11 45.45
C GLU A 847 2.22 23.18 46.82
N GLU A 848 2.66 24.36 47.25
CA GLU A 848 3.23 24.57 48.59
C GLU A 848 2.18 24.15 49.66
N ASP A 849 2.63 23.48 50.73
CA ASP A 849 1.84 23.00 51.88
C ASP A 849 0.93 21.75 51.69
N LYS A 850 1.13 20.92 50.64
CA LYS A 850 0.41 19.63 50.47
C LYS A 850 1.32 18.41 50.31
N ASP A 851 0.90 17.27 50.87
CA ASP A 851 1.60 15.99 50.73
C ASP A 851 1.55 15.51 49.25
N PRO A 852 2.61 14.87 48.70
CA PRO A 852 2.63 14.37 47.31
C PRO A 852 1.43 13.49 46.94
N SER A 853 0.88 12.76 47.91
CA SER A 853 -0.31 11.91 47.73
C SER A 853 -1.63 12.71 47.59
N GLU A 854 -1.62 13.98 47.99
CA GLU A 854 -2.72 14.95 47.95
C GLU A 854 -2.63 15.94 46.77
N LEU A 855 -1.53 15.91 46.00
CA LEU A 855 -1.35 16.78 44.84
C LEU A 855 -2.44 16.53 43.78
N SER A 856 -3.11 17.61 43.38
CA SER A 856 -4.27 17.53 42.50
C SER A 856 -3.88 17.05 41.10
N ARG A 857 -4.59 16.03 40.59
CA ARG A 857 -4.46 15.57 39.19
C ARG A 857 -5.29 16.38 38.19
N LYS A 858 -5.66 17.62 38.55
CA LYS A 858 -6.32 18.57 37.65
C LYS A 858 -5.32 19.01 36.59
N ASP A 859 -5.80 19.26 35.37
CA ASP A 859 -5.02 19.92 34.34
C ASP A 859 -4.87 21.41 34.68
N GLU A 860 -3.65 21.92 34.52
CA GLU A 860 -3.32 23.33 34.78
C GLU A 860 -2.83 23.98 33.48
N ILE A 861 -3.32 25.19 33.23
CA ILE A 861 -2.97 25.99 32.05
C ILE A 861 -2.09 27.16 32.47
N PHE A 862 -0.90 27.24 31.89
CA PHE A 862 0.04 28.34 32.09
C PHE A 862 0.05 29.22 30.84
N ILE A 863 -0.06 30.54 31.02
CA ILE A 863 0.03 31.50 29.91
C ILE A 863 1.18 32.45 30.20
N SER A 864 2.20 32.44 29.35
CA SER A 864 3.37 33.30 29.51
C SER A 864 3.16 34.70 28.93
N LYS A 865 4.04 35.64 29.30
CA LYS A 865 4.03 37.00 28.73
C LYS A 865 4.29 37.00 27.22
N SER A 866 5.07 36.03 26.72
CA SER A 866 5.37 35.87 25.29
C SER A 866 4.21 35.27 24.48
N GLY A 867 3.15 34.79 25.16
CA GLY A 867 1.98 34.18 24.55
C GLY A 867 2.04 32.66 24.43
N LEU A 868 3.03 32.00 25.04
CA LEU A 868 3.06 30.54 25.13
C LEU A 868 1.95 30.05 26.05
N ILE A 869 1.12 29.13 25.55
CA ILE A 869 0.10 28.44 26.33
C ILE A 869 0.64 27.04 26.66
N SER A 870 0.88 26.72 27.92
CA SER A 870 1.34 25.39 28.33
C SER A 870 0.26 24.67 29.12
N ILE A 871 0.14 23.36 28.93
CA ILE A 871 -0.76 22.50 29.70
C ILE A 871 0.01 21.33 30.31
N ALA A 872 -0.20 21.12 31.61
CA ALA A 872 0.32 19.96 32.33
C ALA A 872 -0.75 19.39 33.27
N GLY A 873 -0.44 18.26 33.92
CA GLY A 873 -1.43 17.53 34.72
C GLY A 873 -2.41 16.75 33.86
N GLY A 874 -3.60 16.52 34.41
CA GLY A 874 -4.67 15.78 33.77
C GLY A 874 -4.41 14.28 33.65
N LYS A 875 -5.21 13.61 32.82
CA LYS A 875 -5.19 12.15 32.61
C LYS A 875 -5.52 11.79 31.18
N LEU A 876 -5.13 10.57 30.79
CA LEU A 876 -5.56 9.95 29.53
C LEU A 876 -7.07 10.08 29.32
N THR A 877 -7.91 9.70 30.30
CA THR A 877 -9.37 9.77 30.21
C THR A 877 -9.91 11.16 29.87
N GLY A 878 -9.27 12.23 30.36
CA GLY A 878 -9.76 13.61 30.23
C GLY A 878 -9.22 14.38 29.02
N TYR A 879 -8.47 13.73 28.12
CA TYR A 879 -7.73 14.42 27.04
C TYR A 879 -8.60 15.37 26.21
N ARG A 880 -9.85 15.00 25.94
CA ARG A 880 -10.77 15.77 25.09
C ARG A 880 -11.26 17.04 25.78
N LYS A 881 -11.53 16.98 27.08
CA LYS A 881 -11.88 18.16 27.88
C LYS A 881 -10.70 19.10 28.06
N MET A 882 -9.51 18.55 28.27
CA MET A 882 -8.27 19.33 28.30
C MET A 882 -8.06 20.09 26.97
N ALA A 883 -8.24 19.40 25.84
CA ALA A 883 -8.19 20.01 24.52
C ALA A 883 -9.22 21.13 24.34
N GLN A 884 -10.45 20.89 24.77
CA GLN A 884 -11.53 21.88 24.70
C GLN A 884 -11.16 23.16 25.47
N ARG A 885 -10.66 23.03 26.71
CA ARG A 885 -10.26 24.18 27.55
C ARG A 885 -9.11 24.97 26.93
N ILE A 886 -8.12 24.28 26.35
CA ILE A 886 -7.01 24.94 25.64
C ILE A 886 -7.51 25.72 24.43
N LEU A 887 -8.43 25.15 23.65
CA LEU A 887 -8.97 25.88 22.51
C LEU A 887 -9.89 27.03 22.90
N GLU A 888 -10.52 27.00 24.06
CA GLU A 888 -11.24 28.15 24.59
C GLU A 888 -10.28 29.32 24.89
N VAL A 889 -9.05 29.05 25.32
CA VAL A 889 -7.99 30.07 25.45
C VAL A 889 -7.51 30.53 24.08
N VAL A 890 -7.12 29.61 23.18
CA VAL A 890 -6.60 29.95 21.85
C VAL A 890 -7.63 30.75 21.03
N VAL A 891 -8.91 30.38 21.10
CA VAL A 891 -9.96 31.08 20.36
C VAL A 891 -10.10 32.52 20.83
N LYS A 892 -9.89 32.84 22.12
CA LYS A 892 -9.96 34.22 22.62
C LYS A 892 -8.93 35.15 21.98
N GLU A 893 -7.74 34.63 21.64
CA GLU A 893 -6.65 35.38 21.00
C GLU A 893 -6.85 35.58 19.48
N LEU A 894 -7.79 34.85 18.86
CA LEU A 894 -8.01 34.97 17.42
C LEU A 894 -8.75 36.27 17.03
N PRO A 895 -8.47 36.86 15.85
CA PRO A 895 -9.24 37.99 15.34
C PRO A 895 -10.72 37.64 15.16
N THR A 896 -11.63 38.59 15.43
CA THR A 896 -13.10 38.39 15.34
C THR A 896 -13.55 37.80 14.00
N LYS A 897 -12.92 38.22 12.90
CA LYS A 897 -13.19 37.68 11.55
C LYS A 897 -12.81 36.21 11.40
N ARG A 898 -11.74 35.75 12.07
CA ARG A 898 -11.33 34.34 12.09
C ARG A 898 -12.24 33.52 13.01
N LYS A 899 -12.55 34.04 14.21
CA LYS A 899 -13.47 33.42 15.18
C LYS A 899 -14.82 33.03 14.55
N LYS A 900 -15.44 33.94 13.78
CA LYS A 900 -16.73 33.70 13.10
C LYS A 900 -16.73 32.55 12.08
N LYS A 901 -15.55 32.10 11.63
CA LYS A 901 -15.40 30.98 10.67
C LYS A 901 -15.16 29.63 11.35
N LEU A 902 -14.96 29.60 12.67
CA LEU A 902 -14.71 28.37 13.41
C LEU A 902 -16.03 27.80 13.94
N SER A 903 -16.19 26.49 13.88
CA SER A 903 -17.30 25.82 14.56
C SER A 903 -17.00 25.66 16.06
N LYS A 904 -18.05 25.35 16.84
CA LYS A 904 -17.89 24.89 18.23
C LYS A 904 -17.27 23.49 18.26
N SER A 905 -16.72 23.07 19.40
CA SER A 905 -16.30 21.67 19.55
C SER A 905 -17.47 20.72 19.37
N TYR A 906 -17.24 19.65 18.63
CA TYR A 906 -18.15 18.51 18.50
C TYR A 906 -17.36 17.20 18.56
N THR A 907 -16.20 17.23 19.22
CA THR A 907 -15.27 16.08 19.33
C THR A 907 -15.88 14.89 20.04
N ASP A 908 -16.93 15.09 20.86
CA ASP A 908 -17.75 14.06 21.48
C ASP A 908 -18.59 13.24 20.50
N LYS A 909 -18.58 13.60 19.21
CA LYS A 909 -19.34 12.94 18.13
C LYS A 909 -18.45 12.47 16.97
N ILE A 910 -17.14 12.64 17.05
CA ILE A 910 -16.22 12.29 15.96
C ILE A 910 -15.69 10.87 16.17
N PRO A 911 -16.12 9.87 15.38
CA PRO A 911 -15.53 8.54 15.46
C PRO A 911 -14.04 8.60 15.08
N LEU A 912 -13.20 7.86 15.81
CA LEU A 912 -11.74 7.95 15.61
C LEU A 912 -11.25 7.18 14.39
N VAL A 913 -11.94 6.09 14.01
CA VAL A 913 -11.59 5.24 12.87
C VAL A 913 -12.65 5.37 11.78
N THR A 914 -12.23 5.32 10.51
CA THR A 914 -13.13 5.34 9.35
C THR A 914 -12.70 4.27 8.35
N PRO A 915 -13.59 3.35 7.94
CA PRO A 915 -14.98 3.17 8.40
C PRO A 915 -15.08 2.88 9.90
N ASN A 916 -16.16 3.31 10.56
CA ASN A 916 -16.31 3.13 12.00
C ASN A 916 -17.17 1.91 12.35
N LEU A 917 -16.88 1.32 13.52
CA LEU A 917 -17.78 0.41 14.24
C LEU A 917 -18.54 1.27 15.25
N ASN A 918 -19.86 1.19 15.30
CA ASN A 918 -20.73 2.07 16.10
C ASN A 918 -20.98 1.53 17.51
N THR A 919 -21.01 0.21 17.66
CA THR A 919 -21.32 -0.45 18.94
C THR A 919 -20.30 -1.55 19.22
N TYR A 920 -20.31 -2.06 20.46
CA TYR A 920 -19.44 -3.17 20.84
C TYR A 920 -19.87 -4.49 20.19
N GLU A 921 -21.18 -4.68 19.97
CA GLU A 921 -21.72 -5.84 19.26
C GLU A 921 -21.22 -5.91 17.80
N GLU A 922 -21.14 -4.76 17.12
CA GLU A 922 -20.53 -4.70 15.78
C GLU A 922 -19.03 -5.08 15.80
N VAL A 923 -18.32 -4.86 16.92
CA VAL A 923 -16.92 -5.29 17.08
C VAL A 923 -16.86 -6.81 17.16
N ASP A 924 -17.73 -7.46 17.94
CA ASP A 924 -17.77 -8.91 18.07
C ASP A 924 -18.12 -9.60 16.75
N GLU A 925 -19.11 -9.07 16.02
CA GLU A 925 -19.45 -9.53 14.65
C GLU A 925 -18.25 -9.40 13.70
N PHE A 926 -17.53 -8.28 13.78
CA PHE A 926 -16.36 -8.06 12.95
C PHE A 926 -15.18 -8.98 13.30
N ILE A 927 -15.00 -9.34 14.57
CA ILE A 927 -14.01 -10.36 14.98
C ILE A 927 -14.32 -11.70 14.31
N ILE A 928 -15.60 -12.11 14.28
CA ILE A 928 -16.04 -13.35 13.62
C ILE A 928 -15.79 -13.29 12.10
N GLU A 929 -16.02 -12.13 11.48
CA GLU A 929 -15.71 -11.88 10.06
C GLU A 929 -14.21 -12.06 9.78
N LEU A 930 -13.35 -11.39 10.57
CA LEU A 930 -11.90 -11.48 10.44
C LEU A 930 -11.38 -12.90 10.66
N GLN A 931 -11.96 -13.66 11.58
CA GLN A 931 -11.58 -15.05 11.82
C GLN A 931 -11.78 -15.92 10.58
N LYS A 932 -12.92 -15.78 9.88
CA LYS A 932 -13.20 -16.53 8.64
C LYS A 932 -12.22 -16.16 7.54
N GLU A 933 -11.88 -14.87 7.43
CA GLU A 933 -10.95 -14.38 6.42
C GLU A 933 -9.49 -14.80 6.71
N LEU A 934 -9.07 -14.78 7.98
CA LEU A 934 -7.75 -15.28 8.38
C LEU A 934 -7.60 -16.78 8.12
N LEU A 935 -8.65 -17.56 8.37
CA LEU A 935 -8.65 -19.00 8.10
C LEU A 935 -8.48 -19.30 6.61
N SER A 936 -9.16 -18.55 5.72
CA SER A 936 -9.00 -18.72 4.27
C SER A 936 -7.59 -18.35 3.77
N LYS A 937 -6.84 -17.54 4.55
CA LYS A 937 -5.45 -17.15 4.28
C LYS A 937 -4.43 -18.04 5.00
N GLY A 938 -4.86 -19.13 5.64
CA GLY A 938 -3.99 -20.11 6.31
C GLY A 938 -3.54 -19.72 7.72
N ILE A 939 -4.28 -18.82 8.39
CA ILE A 939 -4.02 -18.39 9.77
C ILE A 939 -5.15 -18.90 10.66
N ASP A 940 -4.93 -20.04 11.31
CA ASP A 940 -5.89 -20.67 12.23
C ASP A 940 -5.57 -20.35 13.69
N ASN A 941 -5.79 -19.09 14.09
CA ASN A 941 -5.68 -18.68 15.49
C ASN A 941 -6.60 -17.47 15.76
N THR A 942 -7.59 -17.67 16.63
CA THR A 942 -8.62 -16.68 16.98
C THR A 942 -8.05 -15.39 17.61
N TYR A 943 -6.87 -15.48 18.23
CA TYR A 943 -6.17 -14.32 18.79
C TYR A 943 -5.94 -13.22 17.75
N TYR A 944 -5.56 -13.58 16.52
CA TYR A 944 -5.25 -12.59 15.48
C TYR A 944 -6.49 -11.81 15.02
N ALA A 945 -7.66 -12.44 15.02
CA ALA A 945 -8.91 -11.75 14.69
C ALA A 945 -9.26 -10.71 15.76
N TRP A 946 -9.22 -11.11 17.03
CA TRP A 946 -9.40 -10.19 18.17
C TRP A 946 -8.35 -9.08 18.17
N TYR A 947 -7.09 -9.42 17.95
CA TYR A 947 -5.97 -8.48 17.90
C TYR A 947 -6.16 -7.43 16.81
N LEU A 948 -6.48 -7.85 15.59
CA LEU A 948 -6.70 -6.96 14.46
C LEU A 948 -7.88 -6.00 14.71
N ALA A 949 -9.01 -6.53 15.16
CA ALA A 949 -10.19 -5.71 15.46
C ALA A 949 -9.88 -4.69 16.56
N SER A 950 -9.30 -5.14 17.67
CA SER A 950 -9.02 -4.29 18.83
C SER A 950 -7.86 -3.31 18.63
N THR A 951 -7.04 -3.50 17.58
CA THR A 951 -5.90 -2.61 17.27
C THR A 951 -6.23 -1.62 16.15
N TYR A 952 -6.91 -2.07 15.11
CA TYR A 952 -7.10 -1.32 13.85
C TYR A 952 -8.56 -1.03 13.49
N GLY A 953 -9.53 -1.65 14.18
CA GLY A 953 -10.94 -1.58 13.80
C GLY A 953 -11.14 -2.04 12.36
N LYS A 954 -12.07 -1.42 11.63
CA LYS A 954 -12.34 -1.76 10.21
C LYS A 954 -11.14 -1.56 9.27
N ASN A 955 -10.09 -0.85 9.67
CA ASN A 955 -8.87 -0.78 8.86
C ASN A 955 -8.09 -2.11 8.83
N ALA A 956 -8.40 -3.07 9.70
CA ALA A 956 -7.86 -4.43 9.64
C ALA A 956 -8.05 -5.10 8.26
N THR A 957 -9.16 -4.80 7.56
CA THR A 957 -9.43 -5.31 6.22
C THR A 957 -8.36 -4.89 5.20
N LEU A 958 -7.77 -3.69 5.35
CA LEU A 958 -6.66 -3.25 4.49
C LEU A 958 -5.41 -4.10 4.70
N ILE A 959 -5.16 -4.53 5.93
CA ILE A 959 -4.04 -5.42 6.29
C ILE A 959 -4.29 -6.81 5.70
N LEU A 960 -5.48 -7.38 5.86
CA LEU A 960 -5.81 -8.72 5.36
C LEU A 960 -5.74 -8.82 3.83
N ASN A 961 -6.25 -7.81 3.12
CA ASN A 961 -6.14 -7.71 1.67
C ASN A 961 -4.68 -7.65 1.21
N ARG A 962 -3.78 -7.11 2.06
CA ARG A 962 -2.35 -7.00 1.74
C ARG A 962 -1.58 -8.30 1.94
N ILE A 963 -2.10 -9.28 2.66
CA ILE A 963 -1.42 -10.58 2.88
C ILE A 963 -1.12 -11.27 1.55
N GLU A 964 -2.08 -11.26 0.62
CA GLU A 964 -1.97 -11.93 -0.68
C GLU A 964 -0.97 -11.27 -1.64
N PHE A 965 -0.57 -10.02 -1.35
CA PHE A 965 0.47 -9.33 -2.11
C PHE A 965 1.81 -10.07 -2.03
N TYR A 966 2.10 -10.71 -0.89
CA TYR A 966 3.38 -11.35 -0.62
C TYR A 966 3.37 -12.80 -1.13
N ALA A 967 4.16 -13.08 -2.17
CA ALA A 967 4.25 -14.41 -2.75
C ALA A 967 4.97 -15.42 -1.83
N LYS A 968 6.05 -14.99 -1.16
CA LYS A 968 6.93 -15.83 -0.32
C LYS A 968 6.68 -15.62 1.18
N GLY A 969 7.04 -16.63 1.98
CA GLY A 969 6.91 -16.65 3.45
C GLY A 969 5.74 -17.49 3.95
N SER A 970 5.74 -17.84 5.24
CA SER A 970 4.61 -18.45 5.94
C SER A 970 3.43 -17.47 6.03
N ALA A 971 2.22 -17.97 6.31
CA ALA A 971 1.03 -17.14 6.44
C ALA A 971 1.19 -16.02 7.48
N ILE A 972 1.82 -16.34 8.62
CA ILE A 972 2.11 -15.35 9.69
C ILE A 972 3.17 -14.33 9.26
N GLU A 973 4.23 -14.76 8.55
CA GLU A 973 5.21 -13.80 8.03
C GLU A 973 4.55 -12.82 7.05
N LYS A 974 3.71 -13.31 6.14
CA LYS A 974 2.95 -12.44 5.21
C LYS A 974 2.03 -11.47 5.95
N PHE A 975 1.40 -11.93 7.04
CA PHE A 975 0.60 -11.10 7.93
C PHE A 975 1.40 -9.97 8.59
N VAL A 976 2.54 -10.30 9.21
CA VAL A 976 3.42 -9.30 9.85
C VAL A 976 3.89 -8.25 8.82
N ARG A 977 4.26 -8.68 7.61
CA ARG A 977 4.67 -7.76 6.54
C ARG A 977 3.53 -6.89 6.02
N ALA A 978 2.30 -7.39 6.01
CA ALA A 978 1.11 -6.61 5.68
C ALA A 978 0.85 -5.53 6.73
N GLU A 979 1.06 -5.86 8.00
CA GLU A 979 0.95 -4.91 9.11
C GLU A 979 2.05 -3.84 9.07
N VAL A 980 3.30 -4.22 8.82
CA VAL A 980 4.40 -3.26 8.58
C VAL A 980 4.06 -2.30 7.45
N TRP A 981 3.55 -2.83 6.33
CA TRP A 981 3.12 -2.01 5.21
C TRP A 981 2.06 -0.98 5.63
N TYR A 982 1.02 -1.41 6.35
CA TYR A 982 -0.06 -0.53 6.78
C TYR A 982 0.46 0.57 7.71
N THR A 983 1.27 0.22 8.71
CA THR A 983 1.78 1.20 9.69
C THR A 983 2.71 2.24 9.06
N ILE A 984 3.49 1.87 8.03
CA ILE A 984 4.29 2.82 7.24
C ILE A 984 3.40 3.74 6.40
N HIS A 985 2.36 3.20 5.77
CA HIS A 985 1.53 3.93 4.81
C HIS A 985 0.43 4.79 5.45
N TYR A 986 0.02 4.48 6.67
CA TYR A 986 -1.15 5.10 7.31
C TYR A 986 -0.92 5.56 8.75
N GLU A 987 0.26 5.30 9.35
CA GLU A 987 0.50 5.55 10.78
C GLU A 987 1.85 6.20 11.10
N MET A 988 2.51 6.83 10.12
CA MET A 988 3.75 7.58 10.32
C MET A 988 4.87 6.79 11.03
N VAL A 989 4.93 5.47 10.84
CA VAL A 989 6.05 4.66 11.36
C VAL A 989 7.35 5.01 10.64
N ASN A 990 8.41 5.20 11.41
CA ASN A 990 9.74 5.64 10.98
C ASN A 990 10.89 4.81 11.58
N SER A 991 10.61 4.00 12.60
CA SER A 991 11.57 3.28 13.44
C SER A 991 11.03 1.90 13.82
N LEU A 992 11.90 0.93 14.09
CA LEU A 992 11.50 -0.39 14.59
C LEU A 992 10.74 -0.27 15.92
N ALA A 993 11.14 0.71 16.75
CA ALA A 993 10.49 0.99 18.02
C ALA A 993 9.06 1.51 17.84
N ASP A 994 8.76 2.24 16.77
CA ASP A 994 7.41 2.74 16.49
C ASP A 994 6.47 1.55 16.26
N PHE A 995 6.92 0.59 15.44
CA PHE A 995 6.17 -0.61 15.10
C PHE A 995 5.99 -1.54 16.31
N PHE A 996 7.10 -2.10 16.82
CA PHE A 996 7.06 -3.16 17.83
C PHE A 996 6.55 -2.70 19.21
N ILE A 997 6.60 -1.41 19.52
CA ILE A 997 6.22 -0.90 20.85
C ILE A 997 4.88 -0.21 20.82
N ARG A 998 4.63 0.66 19.83
CA ARG A 998 3.49 1.58 19.85
C ARG A 998 2.38 1.24 18.86
N ARG A 999 2.72 0.68 17.69
CA ARG A 999 1.67 0.25 16.74
C ARG A 999 1.15 -1.14 17.07
N THR A 1000 2.01 -2.06 17.52
CA THR A 1000 1.62 -3.45 17.82
C THR A 1000 1.59 -3.80 19.30
N GLY A 1001 2.37 -3.11 20.14
CA GLY A 1001 2.54 -3.46 21.55
C GLY A 1001 3.36 -4.72 21.80
N SER A 1002 3.98 -5.30 20.77
CA SER A 1002 4.73 -6.56 20.82
C SER A 1002 5.81 -6.58 21.90
N LEU A 1003 6.55 -5.48 22.12
CA LEU A 1003 7.60 -5.45 23.14
C LEU A 1003 7.08 -5.79 24.54
N TYR A 1004 5.85 -5.36 24.87
CA TYR A 1004 5.28 -5.57 26.20
C TYR A 1004 4.41 -6.82 26.29
N PHE A 1005 3.68 -7.18 25.23
CA PHE A 1005 2.67 -8.24 25.28
C PHE A 1005 3.06 -9.51 24.52
N ASN A 1006 4.14 -9.48 23.74
CA ASN A 1006 4.64 -10.61 22.97
C ASN A 1006 6.13 -10.42 22.61
N ILE A 1007 7.01 -10.32 23.61
CA ILE A 1007 8.39 -9.89 23.39
C ILE A 1007 9.16 -10.87 22.47
N THR A 1008 8.80 -12.15 22.50
CA THR A 1008 9.36 -13.21 21.64
C THR A 1008 9.11 -12.94 20.15
N SER A 1009 7.96 -12.37 19.80
CA SER A 1009 7.66 -11.99 18.41
C SER A 1009 8.59 -10.90 17.88
N VAL A 1010 9.11 -10.03 18.75
CA VAL A 1010 10.08 -8.99 18.35
C VAL A 1010 11.34 -9.64 17.81
N THR A 1011 11.92 -10.60 18.54
CA THR A 1011 13.12 -11.31 18.09
C THR A 1011 12.85 -12.20 16.88
N GLN A 1012 11.68 -12.86 16.82
CA GLN A 1012 11.33 -13.77 15.74
C GLN A 1012 11.21 -13.05 14.39
N TYR A 1013 10.58 -11.87 14.37
CA TYR A 1013 10.30 -11.14 13.14
C TYR A 1013 11.21 -9.94 12.91
N PHE A 1014 12.23 -9.72 13.74
CA PHE A 1014 13.13 -8.58 13.67
C PHE A 1014 13.70 -8.35 12.27
N ASP A 1015 14.36 -9.37 11.72
CA ASP A 1015 15.02 -9.28 10.41
C ASP A 1015 14.02 -9.07 9.27
N LEU A 1016 12.84 -9.67 9.38
CA LEU A 1016 11.78 -9.55 8.38
C LEU A 1016 11.24 -8.11 8.33
N VAL A 1017 10.92 -7.56 9.49
CA VAL A 1017 10.45 -6.18 9.65
C VAL A 1017 11.55 -5.22 9.22
N GLN A 1018 12.79 -5.42 9.64
CA GLN A 1018 13.92 -4.57 9.25
C GLN A 1018 14.10 -4.54 7.72
N LYS A 1019 14.01 -5.69 7.03
CA LYS A 1019 14.08 -5.77 5.57
C LYS A 1019 12.98 -4.94 4.88
N ASP A 1020 11.76 -5.00 5.38
CA ASP A 1020 10.66 -4.20 4.83
C ASP A 1020 10.84 -2.70 5.12
N PHE A 1021 11.36 -2.32 6.29
CA PHE A 1021 11.72 -0.93 6.57
C PHE A 1021 12.83 -0.41 5.65
N ILE A 1022 13.86 -1.19 5.38
CA ILE A 1022 14.90 -0.85 4.39
C ILE A 1022 14.26 -0.66 3.01
N LYS A 1023 13.38 -1.57 2.60
CA LYS A 1023 12.68 -1.51 1.31
C LYS A 1023 11.80 -0.26 1.18
N PHE A 1024 10.98 0.05 2.19
CA PHE A 1024 9.98 1.13 2.10
C PHE A 1024 10.53 2.51 2.48
N LEU A 1025 11.40 2.60 3.48
CA LEU A 1025 11.93 3.88 3.99
C LEU A 1025 13.34 4.20 3.47
N GLY A 1026 14.01 3.26 2.81
CA GLY A 1026 15.32 3.48 2.21
C GLY A 1026 16.43 3.70 3.24
N TRP A 1027 16.37 3.01 4.39
CA TRP A 1027 17.41 3.05 5.41
C TRP A 1027 18.77 2.64 4.87
N ASP A 1028 19.82 3.33 5.34
CA ASP A 1028 21.20 2.95 5.05
C ASP A 1028 21.85 2.21 6.24
N ASP A 1029 23.07 1.75 6.05
CA ASP A 1029 23.77 0.89 7.00
C ASP A 1029 23.93 1.54 8.39
N LEU A 1030 24.13 2.87 8.44
CA LEU A 1030 24.18 3.61 9.69
C LEU A 1030 22.83 3.58 10.41
N ARG A 1031 21.75 3.90 9.71
CA ARG A 1031 20.40 3.83 10.28
C ARG A 1031 20.03 2.43 10.76
N ILE A 1032 20.42 1.39 10.01
CA ILE A 1032 20.21 -0.01 10.38
C ILE A 1032 20.93 -0.33 11.71
N GLN A 1033 22.18 0.11 11.87
CA GLN A 1033 22.94 -0.09 13.09
C GLN A 1033 22.32 0.64 14.28
N GLU A 1034 21.96 1.92 14.11
CA GLU A 1034 21.30 2.73 15.14
C GLU A 1034 19.98 2.10 15.61
N GLU A 1035 19.10 1.70 14.67
CA GLU A 1035 17.82 1.08 15.00
C GLU A 1035 18.00 -0.28 15.67
N THR A 1036 19.03 -1.05 15.27
CA THR A 1036 19.37 -2.33 15.90
C THR A 1036 19.85 -2.13 17.34
N GLN A 1037 20.75 -1.17 17.57
CA GLN A 1037 21.24 -0.85 18.91
C GLN A 1037 20.12 -0.33 19.81
N LYS A 1038 19.29 0.58 19.29
CA LYS A 1038 18.13 1.12 19.99
C LYS A 1038 17.15 0.02 20.40
N MET A 1039 16.82 -0.89 19.50
CA MET A 1039 15.93 -2.01 19.83
C MET A 1039 16.53 -2.98 20.84
N LYS A 1040 17.83 -3.27 20.77
CA LYS A 1040 18.51 -4.10 21.79
C LYS A 1040 18.42 -3.46 23.18
N LEU A 1041 18.64 -2.15 23.26
CA LEU A 1041 18.52 -1.40 24.52
C LEU A 1041 17.08 -1.44 25.06
N LEU A 1042 16.08 -1.26 24.21
CA LEU A 1042 14.68 -1.29 24.62
C LEU A 1042 14.21 -2.69 25.06
N ILE A 1043 14.71 -3.76 24.43
CA ILE A 1043 14.50 -5.14 24.88
C ILE A 1043 15.18 -5.37 26.22
N GLN A 1044 16.39 -4.85 26.42
CA GLN A 1044 17.09 -4.92 27.70
C GLN A 1044 16.30 -4.19 28.80
N ASP A 1045 15.87 -2.95 28.55
CA ASP A 1045 15.09 -2.16 29.51
C ASP A 1045 13.75 -2.85 29.86
N ALA A 1046 13.12 -3.53 28.91
CA ALA A 1046 11.90 -4.30 29.15
C ALA A 1046 12.13 -5.57 29.98
N LYS A 1047 13.35 -6.13 30.03
CA LYS A 1047 13.66 -7.39 30.73
C LYS A 1047 14.50 -7.21 32.00
N THR A 1048 15.11 -6.04 32.18
CA THR A 1048 16.08 -5.78 33.25
C THR A 1048 15.47 -4.86 34.30
N PHE A 1049 15.67 -5.21 35.56
CA PHE A 1049 15.37 -4.35 36.70
C PHE A 1049 16.66 -3.75 37.23
N TYR A 1050 16.78 -2.43 37.13
CA TYR A 1050 17.99 -1.70 37.49
C TYR A 1050 18.04 -1.44 39.00
N ASP A 1051 19.25 -1.27 39.55
CA ASP A 1051 19.39 -0.92 40.98
C ASP A 1051 18.96 0.54 41.24
N ASN A 1052 19.24 1.44 40.30
CA ASN A 1052 18.96 2.87 40.41
C ASN A 1052 18.43 3.43 39.09
N GLU A 1053 17.85 4.63 39.17
CA GLU A 1053 17.49 5.43 37.99
C GLU A 1053 18.73 5.94 37.26
N PHE A 1054 18.60 6.20 35.96
CA PHE A 1054 19.62 6.88 35.19
C PHE A 1054 19.59 8.39 35.46
N GLU A 1055 20.77 9.00 35.63
CA GLU A 1055 20.93 10.44 35.84
C GLU A 1055 20.40 11.26 34.65
N ALA A 1056 19.94 12.47 34.94
CA ALA A 1056 19.19 13.34 34.02
C ALA A 1056 20.01 13.90 32.85
#